data_AF-A0A075KHH8-F1
#
_entry.id   AF-A0A075KHH8-F1
#
_cell.length_a   1.000
_cell.length_b   1.000
_cell.length_c   1.000
_cell.angle_alpha   90.00
_cell.angle_beta   90.00
_cell.angle_gamma   90.00
#
_symmetry.space_group_name_H-M   'P 1'
#
loop_
_entity.id
_entity.type
_entity.pdbx_description
1 polymer ?
#
loop_
_entity_poly.entity_id
_entity_poly.type
_entity_poly.pdbx_seq_one_letter_code
_entity_poly.pdbx_strand_id
1 'polypeptide(L)'
;MDELKEAKIKSILAAKGINSDKLSNQSTQALKEPTPRANALRDIFYNTLGTADMEFPYWYNRKWKELDGEVTVVRRAKALKEAFSRATPNIVPGEKLVMQKTRHYRGSFPMPWLSESFFIAQGDEIEKEAARSIGSAADELSHIGQGGGNVTKSFGEVVSIAGKFGMRKEEIPVLLKVAKEWVGKSVEDVSLRYEKMVPEYDTKEKIMRSLICMFDSGYTIPQGREVINYYYPLQYGFDKLKEMAEECRNQVAGNADGDGLIGMDRLYFYEAVIHGIEGLQQWIINYAKHARFLETTAVGNQEKEEYREIAECLESIAHNQPRNFREALQLSYTLHIAVLNEDVISGLSIGKLGQILYPWYEQDIDSGKLTKEEALELMELYRIKITCIDVFASAGVNGGVLSGNTFNNLSLGGLTRQNQSAANELEEIILDAGISCRTPQPTLTIMYEEKLPETFLIKGTECCKTGTGYPAWINNRNAMDFLINQYGSEGMTIEEARSVAIGGCLEISPCCWKTLTLNGKVYEIPGGAGQPTSVGVHFIANPKILELVLTNGKDHRTGMQVYPPHNKKLASFEELLATFNQYYEDTIGILAKTNNIEHDIWRKQNMSVINSFLKPDSLDKGQHIGNMGYRYNGTFNVETCGTITMVNSLASLKSLVYDSKKYTLEEMTDGILNNFGYKQAAEINNYSLAEQVKIAENNQYDRIYADCLTTPKFGNNNAYVDTILKEYEEWLVIACSRAESLYGKKMYPCQISVSTHGPQGAATLATPDGRLGGTTYSDGSVSAYPGTDTSGLYALFESANIWDHTTSQNSQMNLKIHPGALQGIQGTRKLLDLTKAYMRRGGTHVQYNIIDSTILKQAQKAPGEHRDLLVRVAGFTQYWCELGKPIQDEVISRTEHEGV
;
A
#
# COMPACT_ATOMS: atom_id res chain seq x y z
N MET A 1 44.45 -18.46 -8.07
CA MET A 1 44.40 -17.11 -8.70
C MET A 1 44.04 -16.03 -7.70
N ASP A 2 43.34 -16.35 -6.60
CA ASP A 2 42.87 -15.37 -5.64
C ASP A 2 43.92 -14.84 -4.66
N GLU A 3 44.87 -15.67 -4.21
CA GLU A 3 45.92 -15.22 -3.26
C GLU A 3 46.85 -14.14 -3.86
N LEU A 4 47.13 -14.23 -5.17
CA LEU A 4 47.94 -13.24 -5.89
C LEU A 4 47.19 -11.90 -6.07
N LYS A 5 45.86 -11.94 -6.21
CA LYS A 5 45.01 -10.75 -6.27
C LYS A 5 44.96 -10.07 -4.90
N GLU A 6 44.81 -10.85 -3.85
CA GLU A 6 44.74 -10.38 -2.47
C GLU A 6 46.07 -9.76 -2.01
N ALA A 7 47.21 -10.38 -2.36
CA ALA A 7 48.53 -9.83 -2.12
C ALA A 7 48.78 -8.51 -2.88
N LYS A 8 48.26 -8.40 -4.11
CA LYS A 8 48.37 -7.18 -4.93
C LYS A 8 47.50 -6.05 -4.41
N ILE A 9 46.31 -6.35 -3.88
CA ILE A 9 45.44 -5.36 -3.22
C ILE A 9 46.09 -4.87 -1.91
N LYS A 10 46.63 -5.77 -1.09
CA LYS A 10 47.37 -5.39 0.13
C LYS A 10 48.57 -4.51 -0.17
N SER A 11 49.32 -4.79 -1.25
CA SER A 11 50.47 -3.96 -1.63
C SER A 11 50.08 -2.57 -2.13
N ILE A 12 48.97 -2.45 -2.87
CA ILE A 12 48.41 -1.16 -3.32
C ILE A 12 47.93 -0.32 -2.14
N LEU A 13 47.29 -0.94 -1.14
CA LEU A 13 46.81 -0.25 0.07
C LEU A 13 47.97 0.22 0.95
N ALA A 14 49.00 -0.62 1.11
CA ALA A 14 50.22 -0.27 1.85
C ALA A 14 50.98 0.90 1.19
N ALA A 15 51.07 0.93 -0.14
CA ALA A 15 51.68 2.04 -0.88
C ALA A 15 50.95 3.38 -0.71
N LYS A 16 49.67 3.35 -0.31
CA LYS A 16 48.85 4.54 0.01
C LYS A 16 48.83 4.87 1.51
N GLY A 17 49.63 4.20 2.33
CA GLY A 17 49.68 4.41 3.79
C GLY A 17 48.46 3.86 4.54
N ILE A 18 47.66 3.00 3.92
CA ILE A 18 46.44 2.44 4.49
C ILE A 18 46.77 1.05 5.05
N ASN A 19 46.71 0.90 6.37
CA ASN A 19 46.98 -0.37 7.04
C ASN A 19 45.76 -1.31 6.93
N SER A 20 45.90 -2.40 6.18
CA SER A 20 44.84 -3.40 5.94
C SER A 20 44.42 -4.17 7.19
N ASP A 21 45.28 -4.25 8.21
CA ASP A 21 44.99 -5.00 9.44
C ASP A 21 44.15 -4.18 10.44
N LYS A 22 43.93 -2.89 10.16
CA LYS A 22 42.97 -2.04 10.89
C LYS A 22 41.59 -1.97 10.25
N LEU A 23 41.39 -2.57 9.07
CA LEU A 23 40.09 -2.67 8.40
C LEU A 23 39.26 -3.88 8.86
N SER A 24 39.87 -4.85 9.56
CA SER A 24 39.19 -6.08 9.98
C SER A 24 38.55 -6.04 11.37
N ASN A 25 38.59 -4.92 12.11
CA ASN A 25 38.08 -4.90 13.49
C ASN A 25 37.36 -3.61 13.94
N GLN A 26 36.87 -2.77 13.02
CA GLN A 26 35.96 -1.64 13.37
C GLN A 26 34.92 -1.35 12.27
N SER A 27 34.05 -2.30 11.94
CA SER A 27 32.85 -2.00 11.12
C SER A 27 31.75 -3.05 11.18
N THR A 28 31.20 -3.31 12.36
CA THR A 28 29.81 -3.79 12.52
C THR A 28 29.40 -3.45 13.94
N GLN A 29 28.59 -2.40 14.11
CA GLN A 29 27.77 -2.35 15.30
C GLN A 29 26.88 -3.61 15.18
N ALA A 30 27.03 -4.57 16.09
CA ALA A 30 26.20 -5.77 16.07
C ALA A 30 24.74 -5.30 15.96
N LEU A 31 23.99 -5.86 15.00
CA LEU A 31 22.57 -5.53 14.86
C LEU A 31 21.91 -5.77 16.21
N LYS A 32 21.09 -4.82 16.66
CA LYS A 32 20.34 -5.01 17.91
C LYS A 32 19.43 -6.20 17.71
N GLU A 33 19.46 -7.13 18.65
CA GLU A 33 18.50 -8.25 18.66
C GLU A 33 17.20 -7.80 19.31
N PRO A 34 16.05 -8.36 18.88
CA PRO A 34 14.79 -8.12 19.56
C PRO A 34 14.80 -8.72 20.97
N THR A 35 13.88 -8.29 21.81
CA THR A 35 13.66 -8.93 23.11
C THR A 35 13.38 -10.43 22.96
N PRO A 36 13.72 -11.28 23.95
CA PRO A 36 13.51 -12.73 23.85
C PRO A 36 12.06 -13.12 23.51
N ARG A 37 11.09 -12.38 24.06
CA ARG A 37 9.66 -12.56 23.79
C ARG A 37 9.30 -12.21 22.35
N ALA A 38 9.72 -11.04 21.86
CA ALA A 38 9.48 -10.64 20.49
C ALA A 38 10.15 -11.62 19.50
N ASN A 39 11.36 -12.11 19.79
CA ASN A 39 11.99 -13.13 18.97
C ASN A 39 11.14 -14.41 18.89
N ALA A 40 10.67 -14.93 20.03
CA ALA A 40 9.86 -16.15 20.06
C ALA A 40 8.54 -16.00 19.27
N LEU A 41 7.84 -14.88 19.40
CA LEU A 41 6.60 -14.62 18.66
C LEU A 41 6.84 -14.40 17.16
N ARG A 42 8.01 -13.85 16.79
CA ARG A 42 8.44 -13.74 15.40
C ARG A 42 8.76 -15.11 14.82
N ASP A 43 9.37 -16.01 15.59
CA ASP A 43 9.62 -17.39 15.17
C ASP A 43 8.30 -18.16 14.94
N ILE A 44 7.28 -17.92 15.78
CA ILE A 44 5.92 -18.44 15.53
C ILE A 44 5.36 -17.88 14.22
N PHE A 45 5.50 -16.57 13.97
CA PHE A 45 5.09 -15.97 12.69
C PHE A 45 5.77 -16.63 11.49
N TYR A 46 7.08 -16.89 11.55
CA TYR A 46 7.82 -17.50 10.44
C TYR A 46 7.31 -18.88 10.05
N ASN A 47 6.77 -19.62 11.01
CA ASN A 47 6.22 -20.96 10.86
C ASN A 47 4.69 -20.96 10.65
N THR A 48 4.06 -19.79 10.56
CA THR A 48 2.61 -19.65 10.34
C THR A 48 2.30 -19.43 8.87
N LEU A 49 1.28 -20.13 8.38
CA LEU A 49 0.74 -19.98 7.03
C LEU A 49 -0.40 -18.94 7.00
N GLY A 50 -0.49 -18.19 5.91
CA GLY A 50 -1.65 -17.34 5.60
C GLY A 50 -2.90 -18.21 5.50
N THR A 51 -3.90 -17.92 6.34
CA THR A 51 -5.07 -18.77 6.53
C THR A 51 -6.35 -17.98 6.34
N ALA A 52 -7.27 -18.52 5.54
CA ALA A 52 -8.63 -17.99 5.39
C ALA A 52 -9.64 -18.88 6.14
N ASP A 53 -10.57 -18.27 6.88
CA ASP A 53 -11.66 -18.97 7.56
C ASP A 53 -13.03 -18.34 7.32
N MET A 54 -14.08 -19.04 7.77
CA MET A 54 -15.48 -18.70 7.50
C MET A 54 -16.27 -18.25 8.74
N GLU A 55 -15.67 -18.13 9.92
CA GLU A 55 -16.42 -17.73 11.13
C GLU A 55 -17.06 -16.34 10.98
N PHE A 56 -16.26 -15.33 10.66
CA PHE A 56 -16.74 -13.96 10.52
C PHE A 56 -17.74 -13.80 9.36
N PRO A 57 -17.45 -14.29 8.12
CA PRO A 57 -18.40 -14.19 7.02
C PRO A 57 -19.70 -14.95 7.25
N TYR A 58 -19.65 -16.11 7.91
CA TYR A 58 -20.84 -16.89 8.24
C TYR A 58 -21.79 -16.09 9.13
N TRP A 59 -21.29 -15.53 10.23
CA TRP A 59 -22.11 -14.79 11.19
C TRP A 59 -22.62 -13.48 10.61
N TYR A 60 -21.78 -12.76 9.87
CA TYR A 60 -22.20 -11.57 9.14
C TYR A 60 -23.34 -11.88 8.17
N ASN A 61 -23.15 -12.85 7.28
CA ASN A 61 -24.13 -13.22 6.26
C ASN A 61 -25.45 -13.70 6.88
N ARG A 62 -25.36 -14.57 7.89
CA ARG A 62 -26.53 -15.08 8.60
C ARG A 62 -27.35 -13.92 9.15
N LYS A 63 -26.71 -13.00 9.88
CA LYS A 63 -27.43 -11.90 10.50
C LYS A 63 -27.96 -10.90 9.50
N TRP A 64 -27.20 -10.61 8.45
CA TRP A 64 -27.64 -9.78 7.34
C TRP A 64 -28.94 -10.31 6.74
N LYS A 65 -29.04 -11.62 6.49
CA LYS A 65 -30.25 -12.26 5.94
C LYS A 65 -31.44 -12.23 6.89
N GLU A 66 -31.21 -12.42 8.19
CA GLU A 66 -32.26 -12.33 9.21
C GLU A 66 -32.91 -10.93 9.26
N LEU A 67 -32.20 -9.89 8.83
CA LEU A 67 -32.60 -8.49 8.91
C LEU A 67 -33.05 -7.91 7.54
N ASP A 68 -33.62 -8.74 6.68
CA ASP A 68 -34.15 -8.25 5.41
C ASP A 68 -35.29 -7.25 5.61
N GLY A 69 -35.19 -6.08 4.96
CA GLY A 69 -36.10 -4.95 5.15
C GLY A 69 -35.69 -3.93 6.23
N GLU A 70 -34.62 -4.17 7.00
CA GLU A 70 -34.03 -3.18 7.91
C GLU A 70 -33.34 -2.04 7.14
N VAL A 71 -33.26 -0.84 7.74
CA VAL A 71 -32.51 0.29 7.18
C VAL A 71 -31.04 -0.12 6.98
N THR A 72 -30.51 0.07 5.78
CA THR A 72 -29.24 -0.55 5.35
C THR A 72 -28.06 -0.33 6.30
N VAL A 73 -27.85 0.91 6.78
CA VAL A 73 -26.74 1.20 7.71
C VAL A 73 -26.91 0.52 9.08
N VAL A 74 -28.15 0.39 9.56
CA VAL A 74 -28.47 -0.33 10.80
C VAL A 74 -28.34 -1.84 10.59
N ARG A 75 -28.79 -2.35 9.43
CA ARG A 75 -28.64 -3.76 9.01
C ARG A 75 -27.16 -4.15 8.99
N ARG A 76 -26.33 -3.31 8.36
CA ARG A 76 -24.87 -3.45 8.30
C ARG A 76 -24.26 -3.50 9.68
N ALA A 77 -24.59 -2.55 10.56
CA ALA A 77 -24.06 -2.49 11.92
C ALA A 77 -24.46 -3.70 12.77
N LYS A 78 -25.73 -4.14 12.70
CA LYS A 78 -26.19 -5.35 13.41
C LYS A 78 -25.51 -6.62 12.92
N ALA A 79 -25.24 -6.73 11.61
CA ALA A 79 -24.51 -7.86 11.04
C ALA A 79 -23.04 -7.87 11.46
N LEU A 80 -22.37 -6.72 11.46
CA LEU A 80 -21.02 -6.55 12.01
C LEU A 80 -20.98 -6.91 13.51
N LYS A 81 -21.95 -6.42 14.29
CA LYS A 81 -22.08 -6.73 15.72
C LYS A 81 -22.14 -8.24 15.96
N GLU A 82 -22.96 -8.98 15.21
CA GLU A 82 -23.04 -10.44 15.35
C GLU A 82 -21.71 -11.10 15.00
N ALA A 83 -21.06 -10.70 13.91
CA ALA A 83 -19.79 -11.28 13.49
C ALA A 83 -18.67 -11.05 14.53
N PHE A 84 -18.50 -9.82 15.02
CA PHE A 84 -17.54 -9.49 16.09
C PHE A 84 -17.84 -10.25 17.40
N SER A 85 -19.12 -10.30 17.80
CA SER A 85 -19.53 -10.94 19.06
C SER A 85 -19.36 -12.46 19.07
N ARG A 86 -19.19 -13.08 17.89
CA ARG A 86 -19.09 -14.53 17.70
C ARG A 86 -17.72 -15.01 17.24
N ALA A 87 -16.83 -14.09 16.87
CA ALA A 87 -15.48 -14.43 16.45
C ALA A 87 -14.73 -15.12 17.60
N THR A 88 -14.12 -16.29 17.31
CA THR A 88 -13.37 -17.04 18.31
C THR A 88 -12.09 -16.28 18.71
N PRO A 89 -11.89 -15.97 20.00
CA PRO A 89 -10.65 -15.36 20.47
C PRO A 89 -9.51 -16.38 20.46
N ASN A 90 -8.31 -15.92 20.12
CA ASN A 90 -7.08 -16.70 20.23
C ASN A 90 -5.95 -15.80 20.77
N ILE A 91 -5.29 -16.25 21.83
CA ILE A 91 -4.15 -15.58 22.45
C ILE A 91 -2.97 -16.52 22.31
N VAL A 92 -1.94 -16.08 21.59
CA VAL A 92 -0.72 -16.86 21.40
C VAL A 92 0.14 -16.76 22.67
N PRO A 93 0.69 -17.88 23.19
CA PRO A 93 1.53 -17.84 24.37
C PRO A 93 2.67 -16.83 24.26
N GLY A 94 2.84 -16.00 25.29
CA GLY A 94 3.85 -14.95 25.34
C GLY A 94 3.41 -13.59 24.80
N GLU A 95 2.22 -13.46 24.19
CA GLU A 95 1.69 -12.14 23.81
C GLU A 95 1.46 -11.23 25.03
N LYS A 96 1.73 -9.93 24.87
CA LYS A 96 1.24 -8.86 25.78
C LYS A 96 0.17 -7.99 25.14
N LEU A 97 0.28 -7.81 23.82
CA LEU A 97 -0.72 -7.22 22.94
C LEU A 97 -1.42 -8.37 22.20
N VAL A 98 -2.73 -8.43 22.29
CA VAL A 98 -3.54 -9.55 21.80
C VAL A 98 -4.57 -9.09 20.77
N MET A 99 -5.45 -10.00 20.36
CA MET A 99 -6.42 -9.85 19.27
C MET A 99 -5.82 -10.00 17.88
N GLN A 100 -6.65 -10.35 16.91
CA GLN A 100 -6.28 -10.67 15.54
C GLN A 100 -7.56 -10.70 14.70
N LYS A 101 -7.42 -10.59 13.37
CA LYS A 101 -8.57 -10.54 12.46
C LYS A 101 -9.48 -11.77 12.57
N THR A 102 -8.88 -12.96 12.74
CA THR A 102 -9.58 -14.24 12.92
C THR A 102 -8.96 -15.06 14.05
N ARG A 103 -9.41 -16.29 14.27
CA ARG A 103 -8.77 -17.22 15.21
C ARG A 103 -7.36 -17.68 14.78
N HIS A 104 -6.93 -17.34 13.56
CA HIS A 104 -5.60 -17.65 13.03
C HIS A 104 -4.64 -16.47 13.14
N TYR A 105 -3.36 -16.75 13.42
CA TYR A 105 -2.36 -15.71 13.65
C TYR A 105 -2.09 -14.86 12.40
N ARG A 106 -1.94 -15.49 11.21
CA ARG A 106 -1.99 -14.83 9.89
C ARG A 106 -3.35 -15.05 9.22
N GLY A 107 -4.40 -14.59 9.88
CA GLY A 107 -5.80 -14.85 9.50
C GLY A 107 -6.44 -13.76 8.65
N SER A 108 -7.21 -14.16 7.63
CA SER A 108 -8.14 -13.29 6.90
C SER A 108 -9.41 -14.07 6.54
N PHE A 109 -10.38 -13.44 5.87
CA PHE A 109 -11.63 -14.09 5.47
C PHE A 109 -12.26 -13.43 4.24
N PRO A 110 -13.01 -14.19 3.42
CA PRO A 110 -13.70 -13.66 2.24
C PRO A 110 -14.88 -12.76 2.61
N MET A 111 -15.16 -11.77 1.77
CA MET A 111 -16.30 -10.87 1.92
C MET A 111 -17.20 -10.96 0.68
N PRO A 112 -18.02 -12.03 0.54
CA PRO A 112 -18.82 -12.28 -0.66
C PRO A 112 -19.91 -11.23 -0.92
N TRP A 113 -20.21 -10.37 0.05
CA TRP A 113 -21.08 -9.21 -0.17
C TRP A 113 -20.41 -8.08 -0.98
N LEU A 114 -19.08 -8.06 -1.04
CA LEU A 114 -18.32 -7.16 -1.91
C LEU A 114 -18.08 -7.81 -3.27
N SER A 115 -17.42 -8.96 -3.28
CA SER A 115 -17.08 -9.73 -4.47
C SER A 115 -16.96 -11.21 -4.13
N GLU A 116 -17.49 -12.05 -5.00
CA GLU A 116 -17.55 -13.51 -4.87
C GLU A 116 -16.98 -14.23 -6.09
N SER A 117 -16.89 -13.56 -7.25
CA SER A 117 -16.59 -14.17 -8.55
C SER A 117 -15.28 -14.97 -8.54
N PHE A 118 -14.20 -14.40 -7.99
CA PHE A 118 -12.85 -14.96 -8.07
C PHE A 118 -12.63 -16.24 -7.26
N PHE A 119 -13.52 -16.57 -6.32
CA PHE A 119 -13.42 -17.79 -5.52
C PHE A 119 -14.60 -18.75 -5.67
N ILE A 120 -15.74 -18.35 -6.25
CA ILE A 120 -16.75 -19.33 -6.71
C ILE A 120 -16.27 -20.04 -8.00
N ALA A 121 -15.59 -19.32 -8.91
CA ALA A 121 -15.04 -19.89 -10.15
C ALA A 121 -14.04 -21.05 -9.93
N GLN A 122 -13.51 -21.22 -8.72
CA GLN A 122 -12.62 -22.32 -8.34
C GLN A 122 -13.37 -23.61 -7.96
N GLY A 123 -14.71 -23.59 -7.90
CA GLY A 123 -15.54 -24.65 -7.31
C GLY A 123 -16.55 -25.39 -8.21
N ASP A 124 -16.95 -24.88 -9.38
CA ASP A 124 -17.94 -25.53 -10.26
C ASP A 124 -17.63 -25.38 -11.77
N GLU A 125 -17.76 -26.46 -12.56
CA GLU A 125 -17.56 -26.44 -14.03
C GLU A 125 -18.64 -25.66 -14.81
N ILE A 126 -19.79 -25.38 -14.18
CA ILE A 126 -20.94 -24.69 -14.80
C ILE A 126 -20.72 -23.16 -14.86
N GLU A 127 -19.69 -22.63 -14.19
CA GLU A 127 -19.34 -21.21 -14.17
C GLU A 127 -18.19 -20.81 -15.11
N LYS A 128 -17.71 -21.74 -15.95
CA LYS A 128 -16.72 -21.43 -17.01
C LYS A 128 -17.20 -20.36 -18.00
N GLU A 129 -18.50 -20.06 -18.05
CA GLU A 129 -19.07 -18.93 -18.81
C GLU A 129 -19.11 -17.61 -18.02
N ALA A 130 -19.24 -17.63 -16.69
CA ALA A 130 -19.20 -16.44 -15.83
C ALA A 130 -17.76 -15.98 -15.53
N ALA A 131 -16.81 -16.92 -15.46
CA ALA A 131 -15.37 -16.67 -15.27
C ALA A 131 -14.67 -15.96 -16.46
N ARG A 132 -15.42 -15.55 -17.50
CA ARG A 132 -14.87 -14.83 -18.66
C ARG A 132 -14.72 -13.31 -18.46
N SER A 133 -15.19 -12.73 -17.35
CA SER A 133 -15.07 -11.28 -17.12
C SER A 133 -14.01 -10.91 -16.07
N ILE A 134 -13.18 -9.95 -16.47
CA ILE A 134 -12.43 -8.93 -15.71
C ILE A 134 -11.32 -9.43 -14.75
N GLY A 135 -11.51 -10.51 -14.00
CA GLY A 135 -10.50 -11.02 -13.04
C GLY A 135 -9.41 -11.93 -13.64
N SER A 136 -9.67 -12.62 -14.76
CA SER A 136 -8.76 -13.69 -15.23
C SER A 136 -7.41 -13.15 -15.72
N ALA A 137 -7.37 -12.06 -16.49
CA ALA A 137 -6.12 -11.57 -17.08
C ALA A 137 -5.15 -10.98 -16.02
N ALA A 138 -5.69 -10.22 -15.05
CA ALA A 138 -4.92 -9.69 -13.93
C ALA A 138 -4.36 -10.81 -13.06
N ASP A 139 -5.18 -11.81 -12.73
CA ASP A 139 -4.78 -12.97 -11.93
C ASP A 139 -3.76 -13.84 -12.67
N GLU A 140 -3.96 -14.09 -13.97
CA GLU A 140 -3.07 -14.91 -14.83
C GLU A 140 -1.65 -14.32 -14.96
N LEU A 141 -1.55 -12.98 -15.04
CA LEU A 141 -0.26 -12.27 -15.20
C LEU A 141 0.34 -11.82 -13.87
N SER A 142 -0.33 -12.11 -12.75
CA SER A 142 0.15 -11.79 -11.41
C SER A 142 0.86 -12.99 -10.78
N HIS A 143 2.02 -12.72 -10.17
CA HIS A 143 2.83 -13.76 -9.56
C HIS A 143 2.88 -13.60 -8.04
N ILE A 144 2.36 -14.62 -7.34
CA ILE A 144 2.47 -14.74 -5.88
C ILE A 144 3.76 -15.50 -5.55
N GLY A 145 4.52 -15.02 -4.56
CA GLY A 145 5.71 -15.74 -4.08
C GLY A 145 5.34 -17.06 -3.43
N GLN A 146 6.08 -18.12 -3.73
CA GLN A 146 5.77 -19.48 -3.30
C GLN A 146 6.37 -19.87 -1.93
N GLY A 147 7.18 -18.99 -1.33
CA GLY A 147 7.83 -19.23 -0.04
C GLY A 147 7.13 -18.54 1.13
N GLY A 148 7.79 -18.61 2.30
CA GLY A 148 7.30 -18.00 3.53
C GLY A 148 5.96 -18.57 3.99
N GLY A 149 4.99 -17.71 4.29
CA GLY A 149 3.67 -18.11 4.75
C GLY A 149 2.61 -18.29 3.65
N ASN A 150 2.93 -18.07 2.37
CA ASN A 150 1.93 -18.16 1.31
C ASN A 150 1.57 -19.63 1.01
N VAL A 151 0.26 -19.92 0.92
CA VAL A 151 -0.28 -21.21 0.50
C VAL A 151 -0.71 -21.10 -0.96
N THR A 152 0.21 -21.35 -1.88
CA THR A 152 -0.03 -21.22 -3.32
C THR A 152 -0.53 -22.50 -3.99
N LYS A 153 -0.57 -23.62 -3.24
CA LYS A 153 -1.02 -24.94 -3.69
C LYS A 153 -1.72 -25.66 -2.54
N SER A 154 -2.75 -26.44 -2.85
CA SER A 154 -3.44 -27.30 -1.87
C SER A 154 -2.53 -28.44 -1.41
N PHE A 155 -2.60 -28.81 -0.13
CA PHE A 155 -1.86 -29.93 0.45
C PHE A 155 -2.62 -30.51 1.65
N GLY A 156 -2.61 -31.85 1.79
CA GLY A 156 -3.36 -32.51 2.86
C GLY A 156 -4.84 -32.10 2.89
N GLU A 157 -5.30 -31.63 4.05
CA GLU A 157 -6.66 -31.11 4.27
C GLU A 157 -6.76 -29.57 4.13
N VAL A 158 -5.79 -28.94 3.46
CA VAL A 158 -5.74 -27.50 3.19
C VAL A 158 -5.89 -27.24 1.69
N VAL A 159 -6.84 -26.38 1.33
CA VAL A 159 -7.10 -25.92 -0.04
C VAL A 159 -6.51 -24.52 -0.21
N SER A 160 -5.74 -24.32 -1.28
CA SER A 160 -5.25 -22.99 -1.67
C SER A 160 -6.37 -22.19 -2.33
N ILE A 161 -6.75 -21.07 -1.73
CA ILE A 161 -7.76 -20.13 -2.24
C ILE A 161 -7.07 -18.83 -2.67
N ALA A 162 -7.51 -18.28 -3.80
CA ALA A 162 -6.97 -17.06 -4.40
C ALA A 162 -5.44 -17.06 -4.60
N GLY A 163 -4.84 -18.26 -4.72
CA GLY A 163 -3.40 -18.46 -4.90
C GLY A 163 -2.52 -18.09 -3.71
N LYS A 164 -3.09 -17.74 -2.54
CA LYS A 164 -2.33 -17.28 -1.36
C LYS A 164 -2.76 -17.92 -0.04
N PHE A 165 -4.04 -18.15 0.18
CA PHE A 165 -4.57 -18.51 1.49
C PHE A 165 -4.86 -20.00 1.60
N GLY A 166 -4.44 -20.61 2.70
CA GLY A 166 -4.88 -21.94 3.07
C GLY A 166 -6.25 -21.87 3.73
N MET A 167 -7.23 -22.61 3.22
CA MET A 167 -8.51 -22.84 3.88
C MET A 167 -8.66 -24.32 4.18
N ARG A 168 -9.14 -24.66 5.38
CA ARG A 168 -9.39 -26.06 5.74
C ARG A 168 -10.51 -26.63 4.88
N LYS A 169 -10.36 -27.87 4.40
CA LYS A 169 -11.27 -28.50 3.43
C LYS A 169 -12.72 -28.55 3.90
N GLU A 170 -12.94 -28.71 5.21
CA GLU A 170 -14.27 -28.72 5.82
C GLU A 170 -14.97 -27.35 5.81
N GLU A 171 -14.25 -26.25 5.62
CA GLU A 171 -14.83 -24.91 5.51
C GLU A 171 -15.23 -24.55 4.07
N ILE A 172 -14.74 -25.29 3.07
CA ILE A 172 -15.05 -25.06 1.65
C ILE A 172 -16.56 -25.12 1.36
N PRO A 173 -17.33 -26.10 1.87
CA PRO A 173 -18.79 -26.09 1.70
C PRO A 173 -19.47 -24.87 2.32
N VAL A 174 -18.92 -24.33 3.43
CA VAL A 174 -19.43 -23.11 4.06
C VAL A 174 -19.13 -21.90 3.19
N LEU A 175 -17.91 -21.78 2.69
CA LEU A 175 -17.50 -20.76 1.72
C LEU A 175 -18.45 -20.72 0.52
N LEU A 176 -18.58 -21.84 -0.19
CA LEU A 176 -19.39 -21.92 -1.41
C LEU A 176 -20.87 -21.63 -1.12
N LYS A 177 -21.40 -22.11 0.00
CA LYS A 177 -22.78 -21.82 0.39
C LYS A 177 -23.00 -20.32 0.64
N VAL A 178 -22.13 -19.68 1.42
CA VAL A 178 -22.26 -18.24 1.71
C VAL A 178 -22.09 -17.43 0.44
N ALA A 179 -21.07 -17.73 -0.37
CA ALA A 179 -20.79 -17.02 -1.62
C ALA A 179 -21.97 -17.09 -2.61
N LYS A 180 -22.55 -18.27 -2.82
CA LYS A 180 -23.72 -18.47 -3.71
C LYS A 180 -24.96 -17.68 -3.30
N GLU A 181 -25.09 -17.29 -2.03
CA GLU A 181 -26.22 -16.47 -1.56
C GLU A 181 -26.12 -14.99 -1.98
N TRP A 182 -24.91 -14.54 -2.30
CA TRP A 182 -24.58 -13.18 -2.73
C TRP A 182 -24.55 -12.99 -4.25
N VAL A 183 -24.50 -14.07 -5.03
CA VAL A 183 -24.63 -14.01 -6.49
C VAL A 183 -25.89 -13.22 -6.89
N GLY A 184 -25.68 -12.20 -7.71
CA GLY A 184 -26.65 -11.23 -8.20
C GLY A 184 -26.95 -10.07 -7.24
N LYS A 185 -26.26 -10.00 -6.09
CA LYS A 185 -26.52 -9.07 -4.98
C LYS A 185 -25.27 -8.42 -4.38
N SER A 186 -24.08 -8.93 -4.64
CA SER A 186 -22.84 -8.32 -4.18
C SER A 186 -22.63 -6.94 -4.80
N VAL A 187 -21.73 -6.15 -4.22
CA VAL A 187 -21.33 -4.86 -4.80
C VAL A 187 -20.83 -5.07 -6.22
N GLU A 188 -19.99 -6.07 -6.47
CA GLU A 188 -19.51 -6.47 -7.81
C GLU A 188 -20.68 -6.69 -8.79
N ASP A 189 -21.59 -7.61 -8.48
CA ASP A 189 -22.67 -8.00 -9.40
C ASP A 189 -23.69 -6.89 -9.64
N VAL A 190 -24.02 -6.11 -8.60
CA VAL A 190 -24.94 -4.98 -8.73
C VAL A 190 -24.28 -3.86 -9.52
N SER A 191 -23.01 -3.57 -9.29
CA SER A 191 -22.26 -2.55 -10.04
C SER A 191 -22.21 -2.94 -11.51
N LEU A 192 -21.80 -4.18 -11.82
CA LEU A 192 -21.73 -4.71 -13.19
C LEU A 192 -23.03 -4.53 -13.97
N ARG A 193 -24.20 -4.67 -13.31
CA ARG A 193 -25.51 -4.45 -13.93
C ARG A 193 -25.69 -3.01 -14.42
N TYR A 194 -25.26 -2.03 -13.64
CA TYR A 194 -25.39 -0.61 -13.97
C TYR A 194 -24.25 -0.10 -14.84
N GLU A 195 -23.03 -0.62 -14.67
CA GLU A 195 -21.90 -0.34 -15.54
C GLU A 195 -22.21 -0.67 -17.00
N LYS A 196 -22.89 -1.79 -17.27
CA LYS A 196 -23.35 -2.19 -18.61
C LYS A 196 -24.28 -1.18 -19.28
N MET A 197 -24.82 -0.22 -18.53
CA MET A 197 -25.63 0.88 -19.07
C MET A 197 -24.79 2.07 -19.53
N VAL A 198 -23.51 2.13 -19.16
CA VAL A 198 -22.56 3.14 -19.67
C VAL A 198 -22.31 2.87 -21.15
N PRO A 199 -22.53 3.85 -22.06
CA PRO A 199 -22.38 3.63 -23.50
C PRO A 199 -21.04 3.04 -23.92
N GLU A 200 -19.97 3.38 -23.19
CA GLU A 200 -18.61 2.94 -23.45
C GLU A 200 -18.19 1.67 -22.68
N TYR A 201 -19.14 0.94 -22.07
CA TYR A 201 -18.86 -0.26 -21.26
C TYR A 201 -18.06 -1.33 -22.01
N ASP A 202 -18.38 -1.60 -23.28
CA ASP A 202 -17.63 -2.59 -24.07
C ASP A 202 -16.15 -2.19 -24.22
N THR A 203 -15.85 -0.89 -24.26
CA THR A 203 -14.47 -0.38 -24.24
C THR A 203 -13.86 -0.53 -22.86
N LYS A 204 -14.61 -0.25 -21.77
CA LYS A 204 -14.16 -0.54 -20.39
C LYS A 204 -13.73 -1.99 -20.22
N GLU A 205 -14.55 -2.95 -20.67
CA GLU A 205 -14.22 -4.38 -20.55
C GLU A 205 -12.88 -4.70 -21.24
N LYS A 206 -12.64 -4.13 -22.43
CA LYS A 206 -11.39 -4.31 -23.18
C LYS A 206 -10.20 -3.64 -22.51
N ILE A 207 -10.39 -2.46 -21.92
CA ILE A 207 -9.37 -1.76 -21.11
C ILE A 207 -8.94 -2.66 -19.94
N MET A 208 -9.90 -3.24 -19.21
CA MET A 208 -9.59 -4.15 -18.10
C MET A 208 -8.90 -5.43 -18.58
N ARG A 209 -9.41 -6.08 -19.63
CA ARG A 209 -8.87 -7.35 -20.16
C ARG A 209 -7.49 -7.22 -20.81
N SER A 210 -7.13 -6.03 -21.28
CA SER A 210 -5.80 -5.74 -21.81
C SER A 210 -4.79 -5.32 -20.73
N LEU A 211 -5.24 -5.19 -19.47
CA LEU A 211 -4.48 -4.63 -18.33
C LEU A 211 -3.97 -3.21 -18.56
N ILE A 212 -4.71 -2.41 -19.32
CA ILE A 212 -4.51 -0.96 -19.32
C ILE A 212 -4.86 -0.41 -17.94
N CYS A 213 -5.94 -0.88 -17.33
CA CYS A 213 -6.25 -0.66 -15.92
C CYS A 213 -6.06 -1.97 -15.14
N MET A 214 -5.44 -1.92 -13.96
CA MET A 214 -5.04 -3.12 -13.23
C MET A 214 -6.23 -3.86 -12.57
N PHE A 215 -7.17 -3.15 -11.95
CA PHE A 215 -8.33 -3.74 -11.27
C PHE A 215 -9.44 -2.68 -11.04
N ASP A 216 -10.66 -3.13 -10.77
CA ASP A 216 -11.81 -2.26 -10.46
C ASP A 216 -11.78 -1.74 -9.02
N SER A 217 -12.40 -0.60 -8.75
CA SER A 217 -12.17 0.12 -7.49
C SER A 217 -13.16 -0.22 -6.38
N GLY A 218 -14.47 -0.12 -6.67
CA GLY A 218 -15.51 -0.01 -5.64
C GLY A 218 -15.89 -1.31 -4.93
N TYR A 219 -15.44 -2.47 -5.41
CA TYR A 219 -15.66 -3.76 -4.74
C TYR A 219 -14.38 -4.52 -4.41
N THR A 220 -13.24 -4.18 -5.04
CA THR A 220 -11.98 -4.87 -4.79
C THR A 220 -11.32 -4.38 -3.50
N ILE A 221 -11.15 -3.07 -3.33
CA ILE A 221 -10.57 -2.43 -2.14
C ILE A 221 -11.20 -1.04 -1.92
N PRO A 222 -12.50 -0.97 -1.59
CA PRO A 222 -13.26 0.28 -1.54
C PRO A 222 -12.81 1.24 -0.45
N GLN A 223 -12.18 0.73 0.60
CA GLN A 223 -11.53 1.50 1.65
C GLN A 223 -10.01 1.27 1.64
N GLY A 224 -9.29 2.09 2.40
CA GLY A 224 -7.84 2.02 2.50
C GLY A 224 -7.14 3.07 1.65
N ARG A 225 -5.80 2.98 1.62
CA ARG A 225 -4.94 4.11 1.22
C ARG A 225 -5.40 5.40 1.89
N GLU A 226 -5.63 5.29 3.20
CA GLU A 226 -6.14 6.35 4.07
C GLU A 226 -5.52 6.21 5.45
N VAL A 227 -5.69 7.22 6.29
CA VAL A 227 -5.22 7.19 7.69
C VAL A 227 -6.43 6.99 8.60
N ILE A 228 -6.37 6.03 9.52
CA ILE A 228 -7.40 5.86 10.56
C ILE A 228 -7.33 7.00 11.59
N ASN A 229 -8.40 7.19 12.36
CA ASN A 229 -8.41 8.11 13.48
C ASN A 229 -8.81 7.38 14.77
N TYR A 230 -7.97 7.45 15.79
CA TYR A 230 -8.19 6.75 17.07
C TYR A 230 -8.82 7.64 18.15
N TYR A 231 -9.05 8.92 17.85
CA TYR A 231 -9.37 9.93 18.86
C TYR A 231 -10.57 9.57 19.73
N TYR A 232 -11.71 9.22 19.13
CA TYR A 232 -12.97 9.10 19.89
C TYR A 232 -12.91 8.02 20.98
N PRO A 233 -12.51 6.76 20.71
CA PRO A 233 -12.41 5.76 21.78
C PRO A 233 -11.26 6.04 22.75
N LEU A 234 -10.14 6.60 22.28
CA LEU A 234 -9.02 6.99 23.15
C LEU A 234 -9.38 8.15 24.11
N GLN A 235 -10.30 9.03 23.72
CA GLN A 235 -10.76 10.15 24.54
C GLN A 235 -11.88 9.75 25.49
N TYR A 236 -12.87 8.99 25.01
CA TYR A 236 -14.13 8.78 25.74
C TYR A 236 -14.25 7.38 26.33
N GLY A 237 -13.55 6.38 25.79
CA GLY A 237 -13.93 4.97 26.00
C GLY A 237 -15.23 4.62 25.29
N PHE A 238 -15.55 3.33 25.21
CA PHE A 238 -16.75 2.87 24.49
C PHE A 238 -18.06 3.20 25.19
N ASP A 239 -18.12 3.13 26.52
CA ASP A 239 -19.36 3.40 27.26
C ASP A 239 -19.80 4.85 27.08
N LYS A 240 -18.88 5.80 27.28
CA LYS A 240 -19.22 7.21 27.10
C LYS A 240 -19.52 7.56 25.64
N LEU A 241 -18.79 6.96 24.69
CA LEU A 241 -19.08 7.17 23.28
C LEU A 241 -20.46 6.64 22.87
N LYS A 242 -20.88 5.50 23.45
CA LYS A 242 -22.22 4.95 23.27
C LYS A 242 -23.28 5.86 23.87
N GLU A 243 -23.09 6.37 25.09
CA GLU A 243 -24.00 7.35 25.70
C GLU A 243 -24.16 8.59 24.80
N MET A 244 -23.05 9.13 24.28
CA MET A 244 -23.08 10.26 23.36
C MET A 244 -23.88 9.94 22.08
N ALA A 245 -23.69 8.76 21.50
CA ALA A 245 -24.45 8.33 20.33
C ALA A 245 -25.95 8.16 20.66
N GLU A 246 -26.30 7.64 21.83
CA GLU A 246 -27.69 7.54 22.30
C GLU A 246 -28.33 8.91 22.51
N GLU A 247 -27.61 9.86 23.11
CA GLU A 247 -28.05 11.26 23.25
C GLU A 247 -28.30 11.90 21.88
N CYS A 248 -27.34 11.82 20.95
CA CYS A 248 -27.48 12.34 19.60
C CYS A 248 -28.64 11.68 18.85
N ARG A 249 -28.76 10.35 18.92
CA ARG A 249 -29.88 9.58 18.34
C ARG A 249 -31.22 10.12 18.83
N ASN A 250 -31.35 10.32 20.14
CA ASN A 250 -32.60 10.79 20.76
C ASN A 250 -32.92 12.25 20.35
N GLN A 251 -31.91 13.10 20.17
CA GLN A 251 -32.08 14.48 19.72
C GLN A 251 -32.59 14.56 18.27
N VAL A 252 -32.02 13.75 17.37
CA VAL A 252 -32.35 13.80 15.93
C VAL A 252 -33.52 12.89 15.55
N ALA A 253 -34.00 12.04 16.44
CA ALA A 253 -35.07 11.07 16.15
C ALA A 253 -36.35 11.77 15.65
N GLY A 254 -36.73 11.47 14.40
CA GLY A 254 -37.92 12.06 13.78
C GLY A 254 -37.72 13.47 13.21
N ASN A 255 -36.54 14.07 13.36
CA ASN A 255 -36.25 15.45 12.98
C ASN A 255 -35.26 15.50 11.80
N ALA A 256 -35.68 16.12 10.70
CA ALA A 256 -34.83 16.31 9.52
C ALA A 256 -33.94 17.58 9.61
N ASP A 257 -34.20 18.47 10.57
CA ASP A 257 -33.46 19.73 10.81
C ASP A 257 -33.13 20.56 9.57
N GLY A 258 -34.09 20.65 8.64
CA GLY A 258 -33.94 21.45 7.41
C GLY A 258 -33.21 20.75 6.27
N ASP A 259 -32.71 19.52 6.47
CA ASP A 259 -32.13 18.68 5.42
C ASP A 259 -33.14 17.60 4.99
N GLY A 260 -33.83 17.86 3.87
CA GLY A 260 -34.84 16.95 3.33
C GLY A 260 -34.29 15.73 2.59
N LEU A 261 -32.97 15.59 2.43
CA LEU A 261 -32.35 14.48 1.72
C LEU A 261 -31.76 13.45 2.66
N ILE A 262 -30.91 13.89 3.60
CA ILE A 262 -30.17 13.00 4.51
C ILE A 262 -30.37 13.38 5.98
N GLY A 263 -31.20 14.38 6.31
CA GLY A 263 -31.41 14.82 7.69
C GLY A 263 -31.96 13.71 8.60
N MET A 264 -32.82 12.84 8.05
CA MET A 264 -33.34 11.66 8.76
C MET A 264 -32.29 10.55 8.93
N ASP A 265 -31.28 10.49 8.06
CA ASP A 265 -30.24 9.45 8.12
C ASP A 265 -29.40 9.52 9.39
N ARG A 266 -29.38 10.69 10.06
CA ARG A 266 -28.69 10.87 11.35
C ARG A 266 -29.18 9.92 12.42
N LEU A 267 -30.50 9.70 12.50
CA LEU A 267 -31.08 8.73 13.43
C LEU A 267 -30.49 7.33 13.20
N TYR A 268 -30.50 6.90 11.94
CA TYR A 268 -30.07 5.56 11.56
C TYR A 268 -28.55 5.39 11.71
N PHE A 269 -27.78 6.44 11.43
CA PHE A 269 -26.35 6.44 11.66
C PHE A 269 -26.01 6.30 13.14
N TYR A 270 -26.59 7.10 14.03
CA TYR A 270 -26.29 6.95 15.47
C TYR A 270 -26.74 5.60 16.03
N GLU A 271 -27.87 5.05 15.55
CA GLU A 271 -28.28 3.68 15.88
C GLU A 271 -27.25 2.64 15.41
N ALA A 272 -26.72 2.81 14.20
CA ALA A 272 -25.65 1.97 13.67
C ALA A 272 -24.35 2.08 14.48
N VAL A 273 -23.97 3.29 14.92
CA VAL A 273 -22.81 3.52 15.80
C VAL A 273 -22.96 2.76 17.11
N ILE A 274 -24.13 2.83 17.75
CA ILE A 274 -24.41 2.11 19.00
C ILE A 274 -24.18 0.61 18.83
N HIS A 275 -24.74 0.00 17.78
CA HIS A 275 -24.54 -1.42 17.51
C HIS A 275 -23.09 -1.78 17.15
N GLY A 276 -22.40 -0.92 16.41
CA GLY A 276 -20.98 -1.07 16.11
C GLY A 276 -20.16 -1.14 17.41
N ILE A 277 -20.37 -0.17 18.32
CA ILE A 277 -19.72 -0.13 19.63
C ILE A 277 -20.02 -1.42 20.41
N GLU A 278 -21.29 -1.81 20.55
CA GLU A 278 -21.68 -3.02 21.30
C GLU A 278 -21.00 -4.29 20.75
N GLY A 279 -20.82 -4.37 19.43
CA GLY A 279 -20.08 -5.47 18.79
C GLY A 279 -18.62 -5.50 19.20
N LEU A 280 -17.95 -4.34 19.18
CA LEU A 280 -16.54 -4.22 19.58
C LEU A 280 -16.36 -4.50 21.08
N GLN A 281 -17.24 -3.99 21.94
CA GLN A 281 -17.20 -4.27 23.38
C GLN A 281 -17.29 -5.78 23.63
N GLN A 282 -18.27 -6.46 23.00
CA GLN A 282 -18.43 -7.89 23.18
C GLN A 282 -17.24 -8.68 22.64
N TRP A 283 -16.66 -8.26 21.52
CA TRP A 283 -15.45 -8.88 20.97
C TRP A 283 -14.26 -8.79 21.92
N ILE A 284 -13.99 -7.61 22.48
CA ILE A 284 -12.93 -7.40 23.47
C ILE A 284 -13.19 -8.24 24.73
N ILE A 285 -14.42 -8.26 25.23
CA ILE A 285 -14.80 -9.06 26.40
C ILE A 285 -14.67 -10.57 26.14
N ASN A 286 -14.88 -11.04 24.91
CA ASN A 286 -14.64 -12.45 24.57
C ASN A 286 -13.15 -12.81 24.70
N TYR A 287 -12.25 -11.92 24.27
CA TYR A 287 -10.81 -12.10 24.50
C TYR A 287 -10.45 -12.04 25.98
N ALA A 288 -11.06 -11.13 26.76
CA ALA A 288 -10.84 -11.07 28.20
C ALA A 288 -11.26 -12.38 28.89
N LYS A 289 -12.44 -12.91 28.56
CA LYS A 289 -12.91 -14.21 29.06
C LYS A 289 -11.96 -15.35 28.68
N HIS A 290 -11.41 -15.33 27.46
CA HIS A 290 -10.43 -16.31 27.03
C HIS A 290 -9.11 -16.19 27.81
N ALA A 291 -8.62 -14.97 28.05
CA ALA A 291 -7.46 -14.73 28.90
C ALA A 291 -7.68 -15.22 30.34
N ARG A 292 -8.85 -14.95 30.94
CA ARG A 292 -9.24 -15.50 32.25
C ARG A 292 -9.26 -17.03 32.25
N PHE A 293 -9.74 -17.65 31.18
CA PHE A 293 -9.68 -19.11 31.05
C PHE A 293 -8.23 -19.62 30.98
N LEU A 294 -7.39 -19.00 30.16
CA LEU A 294 -5.97 -19.36 30.05
C LEU A 294 -5.23 -19.19 31.39
N GLU A 295 -5.54 -18.15 32.18
CA GLU A 295 -5.05 -17.97 33.55
C GLU A 295 -5.32 -19.20 34.44
N THR A 296 -6.48 -19.83 34.32
CA THR A 296 -6.81 -21.04 35.11
C THR A 296 -6.04 -22.29 34.69
N THR A 297 -5.60 -22.33 33.43
CA THR A 297 -4.90 -23.48 32.85
C THR A 297 -3.38 -23.32 32.82
N ALA A 298 -2.88 -22.10 32.99
CA ALA A 298 -1.46 -21.79 32.97
C ALA A 298 -0.70 -22.55 34.06
N VAL A 299 0.50 -23.03 33.72
CA VAL A 299 1.31 -23.85 34.63
C VAL A 299 2.26 -22.97 35.45
N GLY A 300 2.82 -21.91 34.85
CA GLY A 300 3.77 -21.01 35.49
C GLY A 300 3.12 -19.77 36.13
N ASN A 301 3.68 -19.29 37.24
CA ASN A 301 3.19 -18.07 37.90
C ASN A 301 3.31 -16.82 37.00
N GLN A 302 4.38 -16.73 36.21
CA GLN A 302 4.56 -15.61 35.27
C GLN A 302 3.47 -15.61 34.19
N GLU A 303 3.20 -16.76 33.56
CA GLU A 303 2.17 -16.91 32.54
C GLU A 303 0.77 -16.58 33.10
N LYS A 304 0.48 -17.02 34.33
CA LYS A 304 -0.76 -16.65 35.03
C LYS A 304 -0.91 -15.14 35.19
N GLU A 305 0.16 -14.46 35.60
CA GLU A 305 0.15 -13.00 35.75
C GLU A 305 -0.08 -12.32 34.40
N GLU A 306 0.62 -12.76 33.34
CA GLU A 306 0.49 -12.18 32.01
C GLU A 306 -0.95 -12.30 31.47
N TYR A 307 -1.60 -13.47 31.63
CA TYR A 307 -3.01 -13.63 31.24
C TYR A 307 -3.96 -12.81 32.10
N ARG A 308 -3.68 -12.65 33.40
CA ARG A 308 -4.45 -11.76 34.28
C ARG A 308 -4.38 -10.32 33.80
N GLU A 309 -3.18 -9.82 33.53
CA GLU A 309 -2.95 -8.47 33.04
C GLU A 309 -3.62 -8.23 31.67
N ILE A 310 -3.58 -9.23 30.76
CA ILE A 310 -4.32 -9.17 29.49
C ILE A 310 -5.81 -9.03 29.76
N ALA A 311 -6.37 -9.87 30.64
CA ALA A 311 -7.79 -9.83 30.93
C ALA A 311 -8.20 -8.48 31.54
N GLU A 312 -7.44 -7.95 32.50
CA GLU A 312 -7.71 -6.66 33.13
C GLU A 312 -7.60 -5.48 32.15
N CYS A 313 -6.60 -5.51 31.26
CA CYS A 313 -6.45 -4.55 30.17
C CYS A 313 -7.70 -4.54 29.28
N LEU A 314 -8.11 -5.71 28.79
CA LEU A 314 -9.26 -5.87 27.89
C LEU A 314 -10.60 -5.53 28.56
N GLU A 315 -10.81 -5.98 29.81
CA GLU A 315 -11.99 -5.63 30.62
C GLU A 315 -12.09 -4.11 30.80
N SER A 316 -10.95 -3.41 30.95
CA SER A 316 -10.96 -1.96 31.08
C SER A 316 -11.27 -1.24 29.76
N ILE A 317 -10.52 -1.54 28.68
CA ILE A 317 -10.67 -0.82 27.40
C ILE A 317 -11.97 -1.15 26.65
N ALA A 318 -12.64 -2.25 27.01
CA ALA A 318 -13.98 -2.55 26.51
C ALA A 318 -15.00 -1.49 26.93
N HIS A 319 -14.70 -0.65 27.92
CA HIS A 319 -15.66 0.28 28.52
C HIS A 319 -15.08 1.69 28.65
N ASN A 320 -13.85 1.81 29.15
CA ASN A 320 -13.31 3.05 29.70
C ASN A 320 -12.27 3.69 28.78
N GLN A 321 -12.00 4.98 29.04
CA GLN A 321 -10.80 5.64 28.52
C GLN A 321 -9.54 4.88 28.97
N PRO A 322 -8.57 4.59 28.08
CA PRO A 322 -7.34 3.90 28.47
C PRO A 322 -6.59 4.61 29.58
N ARG A 323 -6.14 3.85 30.58
CA ARG A 323 -5.54 4.38 31.81
C ARG A 323 -4.02 4.51 31.75
N ASN A 324 -3.39 3.77 30.84
CA ASN A 324 -1.95 3.62 30.70
C ASN A 324 -1.58 3.37 29.22
N PHE A 325 -0.29 3.40 28.91
CA PHE A 325 0.25 3.25 27.56
C PHE A 325 -0.11 1.89 26.94
N ARG A 326 -0.05 0.79 27.69
CA ARG A 326 -0.39 -0.55 27.20
C ARG A 326 -1.85 -0.64 26.77
N GLU A 327 -2.77 -0.11 27.57
CA GLU A 327 -4.20 -0.06 27.24
C GLU A 327 -4.46 0.81 25.99
N ALA A 328 -3.80 1.96 25.88
CA ALA A 328 -3.97 2.84 24.73
C ALA A 328 -3.43 2.21 23.43
N LEU A 329 -2.26 1.54 23.51
CA LEU A 329 -1.68 0.78 22.41
C LEU A 329 -2.58 -0.40 22.01
N GLN A 330 -3.06 -1.18 22.99
CA GLN A 330 -3.99 -2.29 22.75
C GLN A 330 -5.28 -1.80 22.09
N LEU A 331 -5.91 -0.74 22.59
CA LEU A 331 -7.14 -0.19 22.02
C LEU A 331 -6.92 0.31 20.59
N SER A 332 -5.80 1.01 20.32
CA SER A 332 -5.47 1.45 18.96
C SER A 332 -5.33 0.27 18.00
N TYR A 333 -4.64 -0.81 18.42
CA TYR A 333 -4.51 -2.03 17.63
C TYR A 333 -5.87 -2.69 17.38
N THR A 334 -6.69 -2.84 18.43
CA THR A 334 -8.04 -3.41 18.34
C THR A 334 -8.92 -2.66 17.34
N LEU A 335 -8.92 -1.33 17.38
CA LEU A 335 -9.68 -0.50 16.43
C LEU A 335 -9.16 -0.66 15.01
N HIS A 336 -7.85 -0.77 14.84
CA HIS A 336 -7.22 -0.96 13.54
C HIS A 336 -7.70 -2.25 12.87
N ILE A 337 -7.63 -3.38 13.57
CA ILE A 337 -8.10 -4.66 13.03
C ILE A 337 -9.63 -4.74 12.95
N ALA A 338 -10.37 -3.97 13.75
CA ALA A 338 -11.82 -3.87 13.62
C ALA A 338 -12.23 -3.22 12.29
N VAL A 339 -11.61 -2.11 11.91
CA VAL A 339 -11.86 -1.47 10.61
C VAL A 339 -11.46 -2.41 9.47
N LEU A 340 -10.31 -3.06 9.56
CA LEU A 340 -9.89 -4.05 8.56
C LEU A 340 -10.82 -5.27 8.47
N ASN A 341 -11.68 -5.52 9.47
CA ASN A 341 -12.64 -6.62 9.47
C ASN A 341 -14.01 -6.21 8.90
N GLU A 342 -14.30 -4.92 8.75
CA GLU A 342 -15.57 -4.50 8.16
C GLU A 342 -15.54 -4.62 6.63
N ASP A 343 -14.44 -4.25 5.98
CA ASP A 343 -14.29 -4.29 4.52
C ASP A 343 -12.96 -4.93 4.06
N VAL A 344 -12.86 -5.18 2.75
CA VAL A 344 -11.58 -5.54 2.12
C VAL A 344 -10.76 -4.26 1.99
N ILE A 345 -9.72 -4.15 2.83
CA ILE A 345 -8.91 -2.94 2.98
C ILE A 345 -7.44 -3.29 2.92
N SER A 346 -6.69 -2.53 2.12
CA SER A 346 -5.24 -2.45 2.18
C SER A 346 -4.82 -1.00 2.32
N GLY A 347 -3.76 -0.70 3.04
CA GLY A 347 -3.31 0.67 3.24
C GLY A 347 -4.17 1.47 4.20
N LEU A 348 -4.80 0.81 5.18
CA LEU A 348 -5.30 1.51 6.35
C LEU A 348 -4.09 1.89 7.20
N SER A 349 -3.62 3.11 7.06
CA SER A 349 -2.46 3.56 7.82
C SER A 349 -2.81 3.79 9.26
N ILE A 350 -1.85 3.45 10.11
CA ILE A 350 -1.87 3.75 11.54
C ILE A 350 -1.74 5.26 11.75
N GLY A 351 -1.02 5.95 10.87
CA GLY A 351 -0.75 7.38 10.98
C GLY A 351 0.36 7.67 12.00
N LYS A 352 0.25 8.79 12.72
CA LYS A 352 1.29 9.28 13.63
C LYS A 352 1.17 8.69 15.03
N LEU A 353 1.28 7.36 15.15
CA LEU A 353 1.05 6.64 16.41
C LEU A 353 1.89 7.18 17.57
N GLY A 354 3.16 7.53 17.31
CA GLY A 354 4.07 8.07 18.32
C GLY A 354 3.64 9.43 18.87
N GLN A 355 2.85 10.22 18.13
CA GLN A 355 2.23 11.46 18.61
C GLN A 355 0.88 11.20 19.26
N ILE A 356 0.10 10.27 18.69
CA ILE A 356 -1.23 9.89 19.19
C ILE A 356 -1.13 9.30 20.60
N LEU A 357 -0.14 8.42 20.84
CA LEU A 357 0.02 7.72 22.11
C LEU A 357 1.05 8.36 23.05
N TYR A 358 1.71 9.45 22.62
CA TYR A 358 2.63 10.20 23.48
C TYR A 358 2.03 10.61 24.84
N PRO A 359 0.75 11.03 24.93
CA PRO A 359 0.13 11.42 26.20
C PRO A 359 0.21 10.34 27.28
N TRP A 360 -0.06 9.08 26.93
CA TRP A 360 0.02 7.96 27.87
C TRP A 360 1.46 7.56 28.15
N TYR A 361 2.32 7.55 27.13
CA TYR A 361 3.75 7.27 27.27
C TYR A 361 4.42 8.24 28.25
N GLU A 362 4.24 9.56 28.04
CA GLU A 362 4.82 10.61 28.87
C GLU A 362 4.40 10.45 30.33
N GLN A 363 3.10 10.27 30.60
CA GLN A 363 2.60 10.18 31.97
C GLN A 363 3.02 8.88 32.69
N ASP A 364 3.13 7.77 31.97
CA ASP A 364 3.57 6.50 32.58
C ASP A 364 5.08 6.47 32.83
N ILE A 365 5.88 7.10 31.97
CA ILE A 365 7.32 7.29 32.19
C ILE A 365 7.53 8.20 33.40
N ASP A 366 6.85 9.34 33.46
CA ASP A 366 6.99 10.32 34.55
C ASP A 366 6.55 9.74 35.91
N SER A 367 5.54 8.86 35.92
CA SER A 367 5.05 8.20 37.14
C SER A 367 5.76 6.90 37.49
N GLY A 368 6.71 6.44 36.66
CA GLY A 368 7.46 5.20 36.86
C GLY A 368 6.65 3.91 36.65
N LYS A 369 5.51 3.98 35.96
CA LYS A 369 4.67 2.82 35.60
C LYS A 369 5.15 2.10 34.34
N LEU A 370 5.94 2.79 33.51
CA LEU A 370 6.51 2.27 32.29
C LEU A 370 7.99 2.62 32.24
N THR A 371 8.81 1.66 31.84
CA THR A 371 10.21 1.88 31.48
C THR A 371 10.38 1.96 29.96
N LYS A 372 11.49 2.52 29.50
CA LYS A 372 11.78 2.61 28.05
C LYS A 372 11.98 1.22 27.44
N GLU A 373 12.52 0.28 28.20
CA GLU A 373 12.72 -1.10 27.82
C GLU A 373 11.39 -1.84 27.65
N GLU A 374 10.42 -1.60 28.54
CA GLU A 374 9.05 -2.14 28.39
C GLU A 374 8.31 -1.50 27.21
N ALA A 375 8.48 -0.19 26.99
CA ALA A 375 7.92 0.49 25.83
C ALA A 375 8.51 -0.08 24.53
N LEU A 376 9.81 -0.33 24.49
CA LEU A 376 10.48 -1.00 23.37
C LEU A 376 9.92 -2.39 23.13
N GLU A 377 9.81 -3.24 24.16
CA GLU A 377 9.22 -4.58 24.04
C GLU A 377 7.80 -4.50 23.46
N LEU A 378 6.95 -3.62 24.00
CA LEU A 378 5.58 -3.44 23.49
C LEU A 378 5.56 -3.00 22.02
N MET A 379 6.47 -2.11 21.61
CA MET A 379 6.57 -1.70 20.23
C MET A 379 7.08 -2.82 19.31
N GLU A 380 8.04 -3.64 19.75
CA GLU A 380 8.47 -4.83 19.00
C GLU A 380 7.31 -5.83 18.80
N LEU A 381 6.53 -6.08 19.86
CA LEU A 381 5.33 -6.93 19.78
C LEU A 381 4.29 -6.34 18.82
N TYR A 382 4.06 -5.03 18.88
CA TYR A 382 3.16 -4.34 17.96
C TYR A 382 3.58 -4.53 16.50
N ARG A 383 4.89 -4.49 16.19
CA ARG A 383 5.40 -4.77 14.83
C ARG A 383 5.00 -6.16 14.34
N ILE A 384 5.10 -7.17 15.19
CA ILE A 384 4.69 -8.54 14.87
C ILE A 384 3.18 -8.59 14.62
N LYS A 385 2.37 -7.99 15.50
CA LYS A 385 0.91 -7.95 15.37
C LYS A 385 0.43 -7.29 14.07
N ILE A 386 1.06 -6.20 13.66
CA ILE A 386 0.74 -5.53 12.38
C ILE A 386 1.24 -6.38 11.19
N THR A 387 2.39 -7.03 11.30
CA THR A 387 2.93 -7.92 10.25
C THR A 387 2.02 -9.14 9.99
N CYS A 388 1.29 -9.58 11.00
CA CYS A 388 0.30 -10.65 10.89
C CYS A 388 -0.96 -10.28 10.09
N ILE A 389 -1.21 -8.99 9.83
CA ILE A 389 -2.41 -8.51 9.14
C ILE A 389 -2.36 -8.90 7.67
N ASP A 390 -3.38 -9.65 7.22
CA ASP A 390 -3.51 -10.10 5.84
C ASP A 390 -4.88 -9.73 5.23
N VAL A 391 -4.93 -9.54 3.91
CA VAL A 391 -6.12 -9.11 3.16
C VAL A 391 -6.56 -10.19 2.17
N PHE A 392 -7.76 -10.71 2.34
CA PHE A 392 -8.33 -11.68 1.42
C PHE A 392 -8.85 -10.94 0.17
N ALA A 393 -8.18 -11.14 -0.96
CA ALA A 393 -8.48 -10.54 -2.26
C ALA A 393 -7.95 -11.45 -3.39
N SER A 394 -8.27 -11.14 -4.64
CA SER A 394 -7.82 -11.90 -5.81
C SER A 394 -6.29 -11.96 -5.95
N ALA A 395 -5.79 -12.87 -6.78
CA ALA A 395 -4.35 -12.99 -7.03
C ALA A 395 -3.76 -11.74 -7.71
N GLY A 396 -4.56 -11.08 -8.56
CA GLY A 396 -4.25 -9.79 -9.18
C GLY A 396 -3.94 -8.70 -8.16
N VAL A 397 -4.72 -8.65 -7.08
CA VAL A 397 -4.48 -7.73 -5.97
C VAL A 397 -3.33 -8.22 -5.09
N ASN A 398 -3.42 -9.42 -4.55
CA ASN A 398 -2.49 -9.92 -3.54
C ASN A 398 -1.08 -10.17 -4.09
N GLY A 399 -0.95 -10.64 -5.33
CA GLY A 399 0.33 -10.81 -6.02
C GLY A 399 0.72 -9.57 -6.81
N GLY A 400 -0.17 -9.17 -7.73
CA GLY A 400 0.10 -8.16 -8.76
C GLY A 400 0.16 -6.72 -8.27
N VAL A 401 -0.48 -6.39 -7.14
CA VAL A 401 -0.42 -5.05 -6.54
C VAL A 401 0.34 -5.10 -5.23
N LEU A 402 -0.17 -5.85 -4.25
CA LEU A 402 0.26 -5.76 -2.85
C LEU A 402 1.50 -6.58 -2.52
N SER A 403 1.78 -7.63 -3.31
CA SER A 403 2.73 -8.71 -2.95
C SER A 403 2.60 -9.17 -1.50
N GLY A 404 1.36 -9.29 -1.05
CA GLY A 404 0.94 -9.71 0.26
C GLY A 404 1.17 -8.74 1.43
N ASN A 405 1.72 -7.54 1.20
CA ASN A 405 1.77 -6.49 2.23
C ASN A 405 0.40 -5.79 2.36
N THR A 406 0.05 -5.33 3.56
CA THR A 406 -1.24 -4.66 3.82
C THR A 406 -1.11 -3.17 4.13
N PHE A 407 0.09 -2.61 4.00
CA PHE A 407 0.40 -1.18 3.98
C PHE A 407 -0.09 -0.41 5.22
N ASN A 408 -0.03 -1.03 6.40
CA ASN A 408 -0.37 -0.37 7.65
C ASN A 408 0.77 0.60 8.04
N ASN A 409 0.82 1.76 7.40
CA ASN A 409 1.94 2.71 7.49
C ASN A 409 1.88 3.53 8.79
N LEU A 410 3.05 3.69 9.42
CA LEU A 410 3.25 4.47 10.62
C LEU A 410 4.16 5.67 10.28
N SER A 411 3.55 6.84 10.23
CA SER A 411 4.24 8.12 9.97
C SER A 411 4.88 8.67 11.25
N LEU A 412 6.06 9.27 11.13
CA LEU A 412 6.89 9.75 12.23
C LEU A 412 7.35 11.19 11.95
N GLY A 413 7.52 12.00 12.98
CA GLY A 413 8.00 13.38 12.87
C GLY A 413 6.99 14.32 12.19
N GLY A 414 7.48 15.21 11.33
CA GLY A 414 6.72 16.34 10.80
C GLY A 414 6.57 17.47 11.82
N LEU A 415 5.41 18.14 11.79
CA LEU A 415 5.15 19.33 12.60
C LEU A 415 3.98 19.14 13.57
N THR A 416 4.09 19.76 14.74
CA THR A 416 2.95 19.95 15.65
C THR A 416 1.98 20.99 15.09
N ARG A 417 0.77 21.07 15.65
CA ARG A 417 -0.21 22.10 15.29
C ARG A 417 0.39 23.51 15.35
N GLN A 418 1.27 23.79 16.31
CA GLN A 418 1.95 25.07 16.54
C GLN A 418 3.26 25.25 15.74
N ASN A 419 3.46 24.47 14.67
CA ASN A 419 4.63 24.61 13.78
C ASN A 419 5.98 24.35 14.48
N GLN A 420 6.01 23.45 15.46
CA GLN A 420 7.24 22.95 16.09
C GLN A 420 7.54 21.54 15.57
N SER A 421 8.77 21.05 15.79
CA SER A 421 9.07 19.63 15.56
C SER A 421 8.10 18.74 16.34
N ALA A 422 7.53 17.73 15.67
CA ALA A 422 6.71 16.73 16.32
C ALA A 422 7.50 15.48 16.79
N ALA A 423 8.80 15.40 16.48
CA ALA A 423 9.68 14.34 16.97
C ALA A 423 9.62 14.26 18.50
N ASN A 424 9.47 13.05 19.02
CA ASN A 424 9.38 12.77 20.44
C ASN A 424 10.02 11.43 20.79
N GLU A 425 10.18 11.18 22.08
CA GLU A 425 10.91 9.99 22.58
C GLU A 425 10.22 8.66 22.22
N LEU A 426 8.89 8.62 22.15
CA LEU A 426 8.17 7.43 21.72
C LEU A 426 8.45 7.12 20.25
N GLU A 427 8.56 8.13 19.38
CA GLU A 427 8.95 7.95 17.98
C GLU A 427 10.39 7.42 17.84
N GLU A 428 11.32 7.80 18.72
CA GLU A 428 12.66 7.20 18.77
C GLU A 428 12.63 5.73 19.19
N ILE A 429 11.76 5.37 20.15
CA ILE A 429 11.55 3.97 20.57
C ILE A 429 10.92 3.16 19.42
N ILE A 430 10.01 3.74 18.64
CA ILE A 430 9.44 3.10 17.45
C ILE A 430 10.53 2.80 16.40
N LEU A 431 11.47 3.73 16.21
CA LEU A 431 12.64 3.51 15.34
C LEU A 431 13.57 2.43 15.90
N ASP A 432 13.82 2.42 17.21
CA ASP A 432 14.62 1.37 17.86
C ASP A 432 13.95 -0.01 17.72
N ALA A 433 12.62 -0.11 17.86
CA ALA A 433 11.87 -1.34 17.62
C ALA A 433 11.96 -1.81 16.15
N GLY A 434 12.02 -0.88 15.20
CA GLY A 434 12.26 -1.18 13.79
C GLY A 434 13.69 -1.68 13.51
N ILE A 435 14.67 -1.22 14.30
CA ILE A 435 16.06 -1.69 14.23
C ILE A 435 16.20 -3.09 14.83
N SER A 436 15.61 -3.35 16.00
CA SER A 436 15.74 -4.61 16.72
C SER A 436 14.82 -5.72 16.19
N CYS A 437 13.52 -5.41 16.02
CA CYS A 437 12.52 -6.35 15.54
C CYS A 437 12.19 -6.08 14.05
N ARG A 438 13.11 -6.52 13.19
CA ARG A 438 13.00 -6.36 11.74
C ARG A 438 11.86 -7.22 11.17
N THR A 439 10.75 -6.57 10.84
CA THR A 439 9.57 -7.15 10.20
C THR A 439 9.10 -6.26 9.04
N PRO A 440 8.30 -6.78 8.08
CA PRO A 440 7.72 -6.00 6.99
C PRO A 440 6.86 -4.81 7.43
N GLN A 441 6.13 -4.95 8.55
CA GLN A 441 5.15 -3.96 8.98
C GLN A 441 5.23 -3.64 10.49
N PRO A 442 4.71 -2.48 10.93
CA PRO A 442 4.37 -1.35 10.08
C PRO A 442 5.61 -0.83 9.35
N THR A 443 5.42 -0.43 8.09
CA THR A 443 6.45 0.39 7.43
C THR A 443 6.52 1.71 8.17
N LEU A 444 7.75 2.20 8.40
CA LEU A 444 7.97 3.50 9.02
C LEU A 444 8.14 4.55 7.92
N THR A 445 7.59 5.74 8.13
CA THR A 445 7.72 6.85 7.19
C THR A 445 8.06 8.13 7.95
N ILE A 446 9.21 8.73 7.70
CA ILE A 446 9.56 10.02 8.27
C ILE A 446 8.96 11.13 7.41
N MET A 447 8.11 11.95 8.02
CA MET A 447 7.64 13.21 7.47
C MET A 447 8.75 14.25 7.63
N TYR A 448 9.69 14.27 6.68
CA TYR A 448 10.88 15.10 6.70
C TYR A 448 10.52 16.59 6.76
N GLU A 449 11.15 17.29 7.70
CA GLU A 449 11.03 18.72 7.90
C GLU A 449 12.37 19.26 8.44
N GLU A 450 12.75 20.47 8.06
CA GLU A 450 14.03 21.09 8.48
C GLU A 450 14.09 21.33 9.99
N LYS A 451 12.93 21.43 10.65
CA LYS A 451 12.82 21.62 12.10
C LYS A 451 13.04 20.34 12.92
N LEU A 452 13.04 19.17 12.29
CA LEU A 452 13.26 17.92 13.02
C LEU A 452 14.69 17.88 13.59
N PRO A 453 14.88 17.41 14.84
CA PRO A 453 16.20 17.26 15.42
C PRO A 453 17.10 16.38 14.55
N GLU A 454 18.35 16.81 14.35
CA GLU A 454 19.30 16.03 13.56
C GLU A 454 19.54 14.64 14.17
N THR A 455 19.50 14.51 15.50
CA THR A 455 19.59 13.22 16.20
C THR A 455 18.48 12.24 15.80
N PHE A 456 17.25 12.74 15.66
CA PHE A 456 16.10 11.96 15.22
C PHE A 456 16.26 11.51 13.76
N LEU A 457 16.66 12.43 12.88
CA LEU A 457 16.93 12.12 11.47
C LEU A 457 18.08 11.12 11.31
N ILE A 458 19.13 11.22 12.12
CA ILE A 458 20.23 10.26 12.14
C ILE A 458 19.73 8.89 12.57
N LYS A 459 18.92 8.79 13.63
CA LYS A 459 18.33 7.50 14.06
C LYS A 459 17.43 6.88 12.99
N GLY A 460 16.61 7.69 12.31
CA GLY A 460 15.85 7.25 11.14
C GLY A 460 16.75 6.68 10.04
N THR A 461 17.89 7.33 9.80
CA THR A 461 18.87 6.89 8.80
C THR A 461 19.60 5.61 9.21
N GLU A 462 19.91 5.43 10.50
CA GLU A 462 20.46 4.19 11.05
C GLU A 462 19.48 3.02 10.88
N CYS A 463 18.18 3.26 11.07
CA CYS A 463 17.15 2.26 10.82
C CYS A 463 17.12 1.84 9.34
N CYS A 464 17.16 2.79 8.39
CA CYS A 464 17.29 2.48 6.96
C CYS A 464 18.47 1.55 6.68
N LYS A 465 19.63 1.86 7.28
CA LYS A 465 20.89 1.12 7.09
C LYS A 465 20.88 -0.31 7.60
N THR A 466 19.87 -0.74 8.35
CA THR A 466 19.71 -2.16 8.71
C THR A 466 19.26 -3.04 7.55
N GLY A 467 18.99 -2.45 6.37
CA GLY A 467 18.58 -3.15 5.16
C GLY A 467 17.08 -3.48 5.13
N THR A 468 16.30 -2.97 6.08
CA THR A 468 14.86 -3.21 6.20
C THR A 468 14.02 -2.44 5.18
N GLY A 469 14.58 -1.41 4.54
CA GLY A 469 13.88 -0.58 3.57
C GLY A 469 13.03 0.56 4.15
N TYR A 470 12.84 0.59 5.47
CA TYR A 470 12.22 1.70 6.19
C TYR A 470 13.22 2.35 7.16
N PRO A 471 13.01 3.61 7.58
CA PRO A 471 11.95 4.50 7.14
C PRO A 471 12.02 4.91 5.67
N ALA A 472 10.87 5.04 5.03
CA ALA A 472 10.76 5.88 3.85
C ALA A 472 10.79 7.37 4.27
N TRP A 473 11.13 8.26 3.34
CA TRP A 473 11.21 9.69 3.61
C TRP A 473 10.23 10.43 2.73
N ILE A 474 9.35 11.23 3.33
CA ILE A 474 8.37 12.08 2.65
C ILE A 474 8.67 13.53 2.96
N ASN A 475 8.63 14.39 1.96
CA ASN A 475 8.71 15.83 2.14
C ASN A 475 7.42 16.37 2.79
N ASN A 476 7.48 16.67 4.10
CA ASN A 476 6.32 17.16 4.84
C ASN A 476 5.80 18.48 4.28
N ARG A 477 6.69 19.34 3.76
CA ARG A 477 6.30 20.62 3.17
C ARG A 477 5.46 20.42 1.92
N ASN A 478 5.93 19.60 0.98
CA ASN A 478 5.18 19.26 -0.23
C ASN A 478 3.83 18.63 0.10
N ALA A 479 3.81 17.73 1.09
CA ALA A 479 2.58 17.07 1.54
C ALA A 479 1.55 18.10 2.03
N MET A 480 1.97 19.07 2.84
CA MET A 480 1.08 20.14 3.29
C MET A 480 0.59 21.02 2.12
N ASP A 481 1.49 21.39 1.20
CA ASP A 481 1.14 22.26 0.07
C ASP A 481 0.16 21.55 -0.88
N PHE A 482 0.34 20.24 -1.17
CA PHE A 482 -0.66 19.42 -1.88
C PHE A 482 -2.01 19.43 -1.16
N LEU A 483 -2.04 19.19 0.16
CA LEU A 483 -3.29 19.16 0.91
C LEU A 483 -4.03 20.50 0.87
N ILE A 484 -3.31 21.62 0.98
CA ILE A 484 -3.90 22.96 0.90
C ILE A 484 -4.49 23.21 -0.49
N ASN A 485 -3.75 22.83 -1.54
CA ASN A 485 -4.19 23.00 -2.92
C ASN A 485 -5.45 22.17 -3.22
N GLN A 486 -5.47 20.90 -2.79
CA GLN A 486 -6.56 19.97 -3.09
C GLN A 486 -7.80 20.20 -2.20
N TYR A 487 -7.59 20.34 -0.89
CA TYR A 487 -8.66 20.34 0.10
C TYR A 487 -8.99 21.74 0.65
N GLY A 488 -8.36 22.80 0.13
CA GLY A 488 -8.63 24.18 0.55
C GLY A 488 -10.11 24.58 0.36
N SER A 489 -10.75 24.09 -0.71
CA SER A 489 -12.19 24.30 -0.95
C SER A 489 -13.10 23.60 0.08
N GLU A 490 -12.57 22.64 0.83
CA GLU A 490 -13.24 21.91 1.91
C GLU A 490 -12.79 22.41 3.29
N GLY A 491 -12.05 23.53 3.35
CA GLY A 491 -11.65 24.18 4.61
C GLY A 491 -10.29 23.74 5.16
N MET A 492 -9.46 23.07 4.37
CA MET A 492 -8.08 22.75 4.78
C MET A 492 -7.30 24.04 5.07
N THR A 493 -6.71 24.10 6.26
CA THR A 493 -5.85 25.21 6.69
C THR A 493 -4.40 24.74 6.82
N ILE A 494 -3.44 25.68 6.88
CA ILE A 494 -2.04 25.34 7.15
C ILE A 494 -1.89 24.62 8.50
N GLU A 495 -2.69 24.98 9.50
CA GLU A 495 -2.65 24.31 10.80
C GLU A 495 -3.11 22.86 10.70
N GLU A 496 -4.24 22.62 10.04
CA GLU A 496 -4.76 21.26 9.79
C GLU A 496 -3.81 20.44 8.93
N ALA A 497 -3.23 21.03 7.88
CA ALA A 497 -2.31 20.34 6.97
C ALA A 497 -1.08 19.78 7.71
N ARG A 498 -0.63 20.38 8.81
CA ARG A 498 0.50 19.85 9.63
C ARG A 498 0.22 18.47 10.22
N SER A 499 -1.06 18.11 10.39
CA SER A 499 -1.44 16.79 10.89
C SER A 499 -1.24 15.67 9.87
N VAL A 500 -0.93 16.00 8.61
CA VAL A 500 -0.76 15.08 7.48
C VAL A 500 0.03 13.83 7.83
N ALA A 501 -0.44 12.71 7.33
CA ALA A 501 0.23 11.42 7.38
C ALA A 501 0.01 10.70 6.04
N ILE A 502 0.71 9.59 5.86
CA ILE A 502 0.60 8.77 4.65
C ILE A 502 -0.45 7.70 4.85
N GLY A 503 -1.48 7.69 4.00
CA GLY A 503 -2.38 6.57 3.77
C GLY A 503 -1.70 5.55 2.88
N GLY A 504 -1.79 4.26 3.21
CA GLY A 504 -1.11 3.21 2.45
C GLY A 504 0.39 3.41 2.30
N CYS A 505 0.86 3.42 1.05
CA CYS A 505 2.27 3.44 0.74
C CYS A 505 2.85 4.87 0.71
N LEU A 506 2.19 5.78 -0.01
CA LEU A 506 2.61 7.17 -0.28
C LEU A 506 1.42 8.12 -0.44
N GLU A 507 0.20 7.64 -0.26
CA GLU A 507 -1.00 8.40 -0.56
C GLU A 507 -1.22 9.45 0.53
N ILE A 508 -0.75 10.67 0.23
CA ILE A 508 -0.81 11.82 1.14
C ILE A 508 -2.27 12.03 1.52
N SER A 509 -2.56 11.79 2.80
CA SER A 509 -3.91 11.70 3.32
C SER A 509 -4.21 12.90 4.20
N PRO A 510 -5.38 13.55 4.03
CA PRO A 510 -5.76 14.63 4.90
C PRO A 510 -6.11 14.10 6.28
N CYS A 511 -5.54 14.76 7.27
CA CYS A 511 -5.73 14.50 8.70
C CYS A 511 -6.32 15.74 9.36
N CYS A 512 -6.65 15.64 10.64
CA CYS A 512 -7.04 16.77 11.47
C CYS A 512 -6.40 16.71 12.85
N TRP A 513 -6.42 17.83 13.57
CA TRP A 513 -6.11 17.86 15.00
C TRP A 513 -7.36 17.61 15.84
N LYS A 514 -7.21 16.83 16.91
CA LYS A 514 -8.23 16.66 17.95
C LYS A 514 -7.62 16.87 19.34
N THR A 515 -8.41 17.46 20.22
CA THR A 515 -8.00 17.81 21.58
C THR A 515 -8.31 16.65 22.55
N LEU A 516 -7.27 15.95 22.99
CA LEU A 516 -7.34 14.86 23.97
C LEU A 516 -7.12 15.41 25.37
N THR A 517 -7.94 15.02 26.35
CA THR A 517 -7.72 15.27 27.77
C THR A 517 -7.42 13.96 28.48
N LEU A 518 -6.25 13.88 29.12
CA LEU A 518 -5.80 12.71 29.88
C LEU A 518 -5.28 13.16 31.25
N ASN A 519 -5.90 12.65 32.32
CA ASN A 519 -5.56 12.98 33.71
C ASN A 519 -5.46 14.50 33.99
N GLY A 520 -6.37 15.28 33.39
CA GLY A 520 -6.43 16.73 33.55
C GLY A 520 -5.46 17.55 32.69
N LYS A 521 -4.56 16.91 31.92
CA LYS A 521 -3.69 17.58 30.93
C LYS A 521 -4.30 17.46 29.53
N VAL A 522 -4.16 18.52 28.74
CA VAL A 522 -4.70 18.63 27.38
C VAL A 522 -3.58 18.44 26.36
N TYR A 523 -3.85 17.66 25.31
CA TYR A 523 -2.95 17.33 24.22
C TYR A 523 -3.64 17.53 22.87
N GLU A 524 -2.91 17.97 21.86
CA GLU A 524 -3.39 18.00 20.48
C GLU A 524 -2.81 16.79 19.75
N ILE A 525 -3.67 15.85 19.36
CA ILE A 525 -3.26 14.63 18.65
C ILE A 525 -3.77 14.63 17.20
N PRO A 526 -2.97 14.15 16.24
CA PRO A 526 -3.41 14.05 14.85
C PRO A 526 -4.22 12.76 14.62
N GLY A 527 -5.03 12.74 13.56
CA GLY A 527 -5.67 11.51 13.07
C GLY A 527 -6.27 11.73 11.68
N GLY A 528 -6.55 10.67 10.95
CA GLY A 528 -7.14 10.80 9.61
C GLY A 528 -8.48 11.53 9.61
N ALA A 529 -8.77 12.24 8.53
CA ALA A 529 -10.03 12.99 8.36
C ALA A 529 -10.58 12.94 6.92
N GLY A 530 -9.89 12.23 6.03
CA GLY A 530 -10.28 12.02 4.65
C GLY A 530 -10.97 10.69 4.39
N GLN A 531 -11.68 10.68 3.25
CA GLN A 531 -12.08 9.49 2.50
C GLN A 531 -10.83 8.69 2.05
N PRO A 532 -10.99 7.44 1.55
CA PRO A 532 -9.94 6.71 0.85
C PRO A 532 -9.21 7.59 -0.17
N THR A 533 -7.87 7.61 -0.16
CA THR A 533 -7.07 8.53 -0.98
C THR A 533 -6.30 7.83 -2.11
N SER A 534 -6.70 6.60 -2.45
CA SER A 534 -6.34 5.88 -3.70
C SER A 534 -7.45 4.95 -4.14
N VAL A 535 -8.48 5.59 -4.68
CA VAL A 535 -9.73 5.02 -5.20
C VAL A 535 -10.25 5.91 -6.34
N GLY A 536 -11.04 5.33 -7.23
CA GLY A 536 -11.49 6.01 -8.44
C GLY A 536 -10.96 5.28 -9.66
N VAL A 537 -10.01 5.88 -10.38
CA VAL A 537 -9.38 5.24 -11.53
C VAL A 537 -8.05 4.61 -11.09
N HIS A 538 -8.02 3.28 -11.07
CA HIS A 538 -6.81 2.53 -10.69
C HIS A 538 -5.73 2.55 -11.78
N PHE A 539 -4.55 2.01 -11.43
CA PHE A 539 -3.30 2.07 -12.21
C PHE A 539 -3.50 1.97 -13.73
N ILE A 540 -3.34 3.09 -14.43
CA ILE A 540 -3.27 3.17 -15.88
C ILE A 540 -1.85 2.84 -16.35
N ALA A 541 -1.71 1.83 -17.21
CA ALA A 541 -0.46 1.42 -17.82
C ALA A 541 -0.04 2.40 -18.94
N ASN A 542 0.75 3.42 -18.61
CA ASN A 542 1.18 4.44 -19.56
C ASN A 542 1.86 3.84 -20.81
N PRO A 543 2.80 2.88 -20.70
CA PRO A 543 3.44 2.29 -21.87
C PRO A 543 2.49 1.44 -22.73
N LYS A 544 1.46 0.80 -22.12
CA LYS A 544 0.47 0.02 -22.87
C LYS A 544 -0.43 0.91 -23.72
N ILE A 545 -0.81 2.11 -23.23
CA ILE A 545 -1.55 3.07 -24.04
C ILE A 545 -0.68 3.53 -25.22
N LEU A 546 0.60 3.81 -25.00
CA LEU A 546 1.53 4.16 -26.09
C LEU A 546 1.66 3.03 -27.12
N GLU A 547 1.77 1.77 -26.68
CA GLU A 547 1.74 0.60 -27.57
C GLU A 547 0.49 0.63 -28.47
N LEU A 548 -0.68 0.90 -27.89
CA LEU A 548 -1.95 0.95 -28.62
C LEU A 548 -2.07 2.16 -29.56
N VAL A 549 -1.35 3.26 -29.31
CA VAL A 549 -1.20 4.32 -30.31
C VAL A 549 -0.39 3.81 -31.51
N LEU A 550 0.70 3.08 -31.27
CA LEU A 550 1.54 2.55 -32.35
C LEU A 550 0.84 1.46 -33.18
N THR A 551 -0.06 0.70 -32.54
CA THR A 551 -0.80 -0.41 -33.17
C THR A 551 -2.25 -0.07 -33.53
N ASN A 552 -2.58 1.22 -33.65
CA ASN A 552 -3.89 1.70 -34.10
C ASN A 552 -5.07 1.13 -33.28
N GLY A 553 -4.91 1.12 -31.95
CA GLY A 553 -5.89 0.68 -30.96
C GLY A 553 -5.96 -0.84 -30.74
N LYS A 554 -5.14 -1.63 -31.43
CA LYS A 554 -5.17 -3.10 -31.36
C LYS A 554 -4.12 -3.64 -30.41
N ASP A 555 -4.54 -4.42 -29.42
CA ASP A 555 -3.63 -5.18 -28.58
C ASP A 555 -3.15 -6.42 -29.34
N HIS A 556 -1.90 -6.40 -29.81
CA HIS A 556 -1.33 -7.52 -30.58
C HIS A 556 -1.00 -8.74 -29.71
N ARG A 557 -0.90 -8.58 -28.38
CA ARG A 557 -0.74 -9.71 -27.44
C ARG A 557 -1.98 -10.60 -27.43
N THR A 558 -3.16 -10.01 -27.51
CA THR A 558 -4.45 -10.71 -27.38
C THR A 558 -5.24 -10.79 -28.69
N GLY A 559 -4.87 -9.99 -29.69
CA GLY A 559 -5.61 -9.81 -30.94
C GLY A 559 -6.83 -8.89 -30.82
N MET A 560 -7.09 -8.34 -29.63
CA MET A 560 -8.27 -7.53 -29.33
C MET A 560 -8.15 -6.10 -29.86
N GLN A 561 -9.18 -5.59 -30.52
CA GLN A 561 -9.30 -4.16 -30.82
C GLN A 561 -9.83 -3.43 -29.57
N VAL A 562 -8.92 -2.84 -28.79
CA VAL A 562 -9.25 -2.18 -27.51
C VAL A 562 -9.91 -0.83 -27.76
N TYR A 563 -9.21 0.08 -28.45
CA TYR A 563 -9.76 1.36 -28.85
C TYR A 563 -10.25 1.33 -30.30
N PRO A 564 -11.24 2.16 -30.68
CA PRO A 564 -11.50 2.44 -32.09
C PRO A 564 -10.20 2.88 -32.78
N PRO A 565 -9.88 2.37 -33.98
CA PRO A 565 -8.64 2.73 -34.66
C PRO A 565 -8.62 4.23 -34.98
N HIS A 566 -7.58 4.94 -34.54
CA HIS A 566 -7.41 6.37 -34.83
C HIS A 566 -7.18 6.64 -36.34
N ASN A 567 -6.65 5.66 -37.10
CA ASN A 567 -6.40 5.73 -38.55
C ASN A 567 -5.56 6.94 -39.00
N LYS A 568 -4.75 7.47 -38.08
CA LYS A 568 -3.82 8.57 -38.32
C LYS A 568 -2.47 7.99 -38.74
N LYS A 569 -1.76 8.70 -39.63
CA LYS A 569 -0.39 8.33 -40.05
C LYS A 569 0.66 8.63 -38.98
N LEU A 570 0.35 9.49 -38.01
CA LEU A 570 1.27 9.95 -36.96
C LEU A 570 2.57 10.53 -37.58
N ALA A 571 2.42 11.48 -38.51
CA ALA A 571 3.51 12.03 -39.31
C ALA A 571 4.45 12.97 -38.52
N SER A 572 4.03 13.39 -37.33
CA SER A 572 4.81 14.21 -36.39
C SER A 572 4.73 13.65 -34.97
N PHE A 573 5.69 14.03 -34.13
CA PHE A 573 5.69 13.64 -32.72
C PHE A 573 4.49 14.23 -31.98
N GLU A 574 4.07 15.44 -32.35
CA GLU A 574 2.92 16.14 -31.79
C GLU A 574 1.61 15.40 -32.11
N GLU A 575 1.46 14.85 -33.33
CA GLU A 575 0.30 14.01 -33.68
C GLU A 575 0.27 12.69 -32.89
N LEU A 576 1.44 12.09 -32.64
CA LEU A 576 1.57 10.91 -31.79
C LEU A 576 1.16 11.23 -30.35
N LEU A 577 1.71 12.30 -29.77
CA LEU A 577 1.41 12.71 -28.41
C LEU A 577 -0.05 13.11 -28.24
N ALA A 578 -0.63 13.83 -29.20
CA ALA A 578 -2.06 14.17 -29.19
C ALA A 578 -2.96 12.91 -29.25
N THR A 579 -2.52 11.85 -29.95
CA THR A 579 -3.27 10.59 -30.03
C THR A 579 -3.11 9.78 -28.75
N PHE A 580 -1.93 9.77 -28.14
CA PHE A 580 -1.71 9.23 -26.80
C PHE A 580 -2.60 9.92 -25.77
N ASN A 581 -2.59 11.25 -25.72
CA ASN A 581 -3.39 12.04 -24.80
C ASN A 581 -4.89 11.76 -24.99
N GLN A 582 -5.37 11.62 -26.24
CA GLN A 582 -6.76 11.27 -26.50
C GLN A 582 -7.15 9.91 -25.93
N TYR A 583 -6.39 8.84 -26.23
CA TYR A 583 -6.68 7.51 -25.69
C TYR A 583 -6.60 7.47 -24.16
N TYR A 584 -5.67 8.24 -23.58
CA TYR A 584 -5.53 8.35 -22.13
C TYR A 584 -6.72 9.06 -21.48
N GLU A 585 -7.14 10.20 -22.03
CA GLU A 585 -8.31 10.95 -21.54
C GLU A 585 -9.61 10.15 -21.71
N ASP A 586 -9.76 9.42 -22.82
CA ASP A 586 -10.87 8.48 -23.02
C ASP A 586 -10.86 7.39 -21.94
N THR A 587 -9.68 6.84 -21.63
CA THR A 587 -9.51 5.82 -20.58
C THR A 587 -9.94 6.35 -19.21
N ILE A 588 -9.43 7.53 -18.81
CA ILE A 588 -9.82 8.19 -17.56
C ILE A 588 -11.33 8.39 -17.53
N GLY A 589 -11.92 8.96 -18.60
CA GLY A 589 -13.34 9.29 -18.66
C GLY A 589 -14.24 8.06 -18.56
N ILE A 590 -13.88 6.97 -19.23
CA ILE A 590 -14.63 5.70 -19.18
C ILE A 590 -14.53 5.09 -17.78
N LEU A 591 -13.31 4.94 -17.25
CA LEU A 591 -13.08 4.32 -15.96
C LEU A 591 -13.67 5.15 -14.81
N ALA A 592 -13.60 6.48 -14.85
CA ALA A 592 -14.17 7.33 -13.82
C ALA A 592 -15.70 7.12 -13.72
N LYS A 593 -16.41 7.03 -14.86
CA LYS A 593 -17.86 6.75 -14.88
C LYS A 593 -18.18 5.40 -14.26
N THR A 594 -17.47 4.34 -14.64
CA THR A 594 -17.76 2.98 -14.17
C THR A 594 -17.37 2.79 -12.71
N ASN A 595 -16.19 3.24 -12.30
CA ASN A 595 -15.77 3.16 -10.89
C ASN A 595 -16.61 4.06 -9.97
N ASN A 596 -17.17 5.18 -10.46
CA ASN A 596 -18.15 5.96 -9.69
C ASN A 596 -19.41 5.14 -9.40
N ILE A 597 -19.90 4.34 -10.36
CA ILE A 597 -21.03 3.43 -10.15
C ILE A 597 -20.67 2.40 -9.07
N GLU A 598 -19.49 1.79 -9.17
CA GLU A 598 -19.03 0.78 -8.20
C GLU A 598 -18.99 1.34 -6.76
N HIS A 599 -18.34 2.49 -6.58
CA HIS A 599 -18.26 3.16 -5.28
C HIS A 599 -19.61 3.68 -4.78
N ASP A 600 -20.51 4.08 -5.69
CA ASP A 600 -21.86 4.51 -5.33
C ASP A 600 -22.72 3.34 -4.83
N ILE A 601 -22.61 2.17 -5.46
CA ILE A 601 -23.24 0.94 -4.97
C ILE A 601 -22.65 0.54 -3.63
N TRP A 602 -21.31 0.51 -3.50
CA TRP A 602 -20.64 0.20 -2.23
C TRP A 602 -21.12 1.11 -1.10
N ARG A 603 -21.09 2.44 -1.28
CA ARG A 603 -21.45 3.38 -0.21
C ARG A 603 -22.93 3.31 0.17
N LYS A 604 -23.80 2.79 -0.70
CA LYS A 604 -25.25 2.65 -0.47
C LYS A 604 -25.63 1.31 0.16
N GLN A 605 -24.92 0.24 -0.18
CA GLN A 605 -25.26 -1.12 0.23
C GLN A 605 -24.36 -1.66 1.34
N ASN A 606 -23.12 -1.16 1.42
CA ASN A 606 -22.07 -1.66 2.29
C ASN A 606 -21.16 -0.52 2.79
N MET A 607 -21.76 0.56 3.28
CA MET A 607 -21.00 1.65 3.90
C MET A 607 -20.19 1.16 5.10
N SER A 608 -19.07 1.82 5.36
CA SER A 608 -18.37 1.69 6.64
C SER A 608 -19.27 2.17 7.79
N VAL A 609 -19.24 1.43 8.89
CA VAL A 609 -19.83 1.84 10.16
C VAL A 609 -18.73 2.13 11.17
N ILE A 610 -17.73 1.24 11.29
CA ILE A 610 -16.69 1.34 12.31
C ILE A 610 -15.74 2.49 11.99
N ASN A 611 -15.14 2.51 10.80
CA ASN A 611 -14.31 3.64 10.37
C ASN A 611 -15.14 4.94 10.36
N SER A 612 -16.43 4.86 10.00
CA SER A 612 -17.29 6.05 9.99
C SER A 612 -17.39 6.75 11.34
N PHE A 613 -17.61 6.05 12.45
CA PHE A 613 -17.66 6.75 13.74
C PHE A 613 -16.27 7.15 14.27
N LEU A 614 -15.21 6.52 13.78
CA LEU A 614 -13.85 6.90 14.11
C LEU A 614 -13.41 8.17 13.39
N LYS A 615 -13.91 8.41 12.17
CA LYS A 615 -13.41 9.46 11.28
C LYS A 615 -14.15 10.79 11.45
N PRO A 616 -13.46 11.89 11.80
CA PRO A 616 -14.07 13.21 11.84
C PRO A 616 -14.50 13.67 10.44
N ASP A 617 -15.66 14.32 10.27
CA ASP A 617 -16.59 14.81 11.30
C ASP A 617 -17.90 14.00 11.33
N SER A 618 -17.84 12.69 11.06
CA SER A 618 -19.03 11.84 10.90
C SER A 618 -19.94 11.83 12.13
N LEU A 619 -19.38 11.73 13.34
CA LEU A 619 -20.17 11.80 14.57
C LEU A 619 -20.80 13.17 14.79
N ASP A 620 -20.10 14.25 14.43
CA ASP A 620 -20.59 15.62 14.62
C ASP A 620 -21.73 15.95 13.64
N LYS A 621 -21.66 15.41 12.42
CA LYS A 621 -22.70 15.57 11.39
C LYS A 621 -23.84 14.55 11.50
N GLY A 622 -23.61 13.44 12.19
CA GLY A 622 -24.51 12.29 12.18
C GLY A 622 -24.57 11.58 10.82
N GLN A 623 -23.45 11.54 10.08
CA GLN A 623 -23.43 10.98 8.73
C GLN A 623 -22.28 9.99 8.57
N HIS A 624 -22.55 8.85 7.91
CA HIS A 624 -21.49 7.89 7.57
C HIS A 624 -20.70 8.33 6.33
N ILE A 625 -19.63 7.58 6.01
CA ILE A 625 -18.73 7.84 4.89
C ILE A 625 -19.44 8.16 3.56
N GLY A 626 -20.44 7.35 3.19
CA GLY A 626 -21.19 7.50 1.94
C GLY A 626 -21.97 8.81 1.78
N ASN A 627 -22.36 9.44 2.89
CA ASN A 627 -23.08 10.71 2.91
C ASN A 627 -22.13 11.90 3.15
N MET A 628 -20.84 11.76 2.81
CA MET A 628 -19.81 12.77 3.03
C MET A 628 -19.68 13.20 4.51
N GLY A 629 -19.84 12.25 5.43
CA GLY A 629 -19.65 12.49 6.86
C GLY A 629 -18.24 12.96 7.21
N TYR A 630 -17.24 12.48 6.46
CA TYR A 630 -15.84 12.84 6.68
C TYR A 630 -15.59 14.31 6.37
N ARG A 631 -14.53 14.87 6.97
CA ARG A 631 -14.18 16.28 6.78
C ARG A 631 -13.77 16.58 5.35
N TYR A 632 -12.93 15.72 4.76
CA TYR A 632 -12.38 15.91 3.41
C TYR A 632 -12.82 14.77 2.47
N ASN A 633 -13.46 15.12 1.35
CA ASN A 633 -14.11 14.15 0.47
C ASN A 633 -13.65 14.23 -1.00
N GLY A 634 -12.89 15.27 -1.38
CA GLY A 634 -12.26 15.37 -2.70
C GLY A 634 -11.01 14.53 -2.86
N THR A 635 -11.06 13.23 -2.49
CA THR A 635 -9.89 12.33 -2.37
C THR A 635 -9.75 11.30 -3.50
N PHE A 636 -10.75 11.18 -4.37
CA PHE A 636 -10.72 10.23 -5.49
C PHE A 636 -9.67 10.69 -6.51
N ASN A 637 -8.96 9.73 -7.09
CA ASN A 637 -7.77 10.01 -7.90
C ASN A 637 -7.67 9.13 -9.15
N VAL A 638 -6.63 9.38 -9.94
CA VAL A 638 -6.22 8.59 -11.09
C VAL A 638 -4.81 8.08 -10.83
N GLU A 639 -4.67 6.77 -10.73
CA GLU A 639 -3.39 6.11 -10.51
C GLU A 639 -2.68 5.86 -11.84
N THR A 640 -1.37 6.11 -11.90
CA THR A 640 -0.55 5.90 -13.10
C THR A 640 0.59 4.94 -12.84
N CYS A 641 0.96 4.13 -13.83
CA CYS A 641 2.05 3.17 -13.74
C CYS A 641 2.94 3.19 -15.00
N GLY A 642 4.25 3.00 -14.81
CA GLY A 642 5.22 2.94 -15.90
C GLY A 642 5.56 4.29 -16.52
N THR A 643 5.51 5.37 -15.74
CA THR A 643 5.79 6.74 -16.19
C THR A 643 7.14 6.85 -16.88
N ILE A 644 8.22 6.37 -16.26
CA ILE A 644 9.57 6.51 -16.82
C ILE A 644 9.80 5.61 -18.04
N THR A 645 9.24 4.40 -18.09
CA THR A 645 9.22 3.58 -19.32
C THR A 645 8.54 4.33 -20.48
N MET A 646 7.42 5.02 -20.22
CA MET A 646 6.72 5.80 -21.23
C MET A 646 7.51 7.06 -21.66
N VAL A 647 8.06 7.82 -20.71
CA VAL A 647 8.90 9.00 -20.99
C VAL A 647 10.13 8.63 -21.83
N ASN A 648 10.85 7.57 -21.44
CA ASN A 648 12.00 7.07 -22.21
C ASN A 648 11.59 6.60 -23.61
N SER A 649 10.41 5.99 -23.74
CA SER A 649 9.89 5.53 -25.04
C SER A 649 9.54 6.69 -25.96
N LEU A 650 8.88 7.73 -25.43
CA LEU A 650 8.61 8.97 -26.16
C LEU A 650 9.91 9.66 -26.58
N ALA A 651 10.92 9.72 -25.71
CA ALA A 651 12.22 10.27 -26.05
C ALA A 651 12.91 9.51 -27.20
N SER A 652 12.85 8.17 -27.17
CA SER A 652 13.39 7.31 -28.22
C SER A 652 12.67 7.52 -29.56
N LEU A 653 11.33 7.51 -29.56
CA LEU A 653 10.53 7.80 -30.76
C LEU A 653 10.83 9.19 -31.32
N LYS A 654 10.82 10.22 -30.47
CA LYS A 654 11.11 11.59 -30.89
C LYS A 654 12.50 11.69 -31.52
N SER A 655 13.50 11.06 -30.91
CA SER A 655 14.89 11.13 -31.37
C SER A 655 15.12 10.35 -32.66
N LEU A 656 14.73 9.08 -32.68
CA LEU A 656 15.08 8.14 -33.76
C LEU A 656 14.14 8.23 -34.97
N VAL A 657 12.86 8.52 -34.76
CA VAL A 657 11.86 8.53 -35.83
C VAL A 657 11.60 9.93 -36.36
N TYR A 658 11.44 10.93 -35.48
CA TYR A 658 10.98 12.26 -35.89
C TYR A 658 12.12 13.26 -36.11
N ASP A 659 13.04 13.40 -35.15
CA ASP A 659 14.11 14.39 -35.19
C ASP A 659 15.23 13.95 -36.15
N SER A 660 15.82 12.76 -35.93
CA SER A 660 16.91 12.24 -36.77
C SER A 660 16.45 11.49 -38.01
N LYS A 661 15.20 10.99 -38.01
CA LYS A 661 14.61 10.16 -39.08
C LYS A 661 15.49 8.96 -39.46
N LYS A 662 16.17 8.38 -38.47
CA LYS A 662 17.02 7.21 -38.64
C LYS A 662 16.20 5.96 -38.97
N TYR A 663 14.99 5.88 -38.44
CA TYR A 663 14.02 4.81 -38.67
C TYR A 663 12.64 5.41 -39.00
N THR A 664 11.82 4.67 -39.73
CA THR A 664 10.39 5.01 -39.86
C THR A 664 9.60 4.52 -38.64
N LEU A 665 8.38 5.04 -38.47
CA LEU A 665 7.50 4.58 -37.40
C LEU A 665 7.12 3.10 -37.61
N GLU A 666 6.95 2.68 -38.86
CA GLU A 666 6.66 1.30 -39.22
C GLU A 666 7.81 0.36 -38.86
N GLU A 667 9.07 0.75 -39.12
CA GLU A 667 10.25 -0.03 -38.73
C GLU A 667 10.37 -0.18 -37.21
N MET A 668 10.07 0.89 -36.45
CA MET A 668 10.04 0.85 -35.00
C MET A 668 8.93 -0.08 -34.48
N THR A 669 7.72 0.05 -35.01
CA THR A 669 6.57 -0.78 -34.63
C THR A 669 6.80 -2.25 -34.98
N ASP A 670 7.41 -2.55 -36.13
CA ASP A 670 7.80 -3.92 -36.50
C ASP A 670 8.83 -4.51 -35.52
N GLY A 671 9.84 -3.72 -35.13
CA GLY A 671 10.78 -4.10 -34.08
C GLY A 671 10.10 -4.43 -32.75
N ILE A 672 9.14 -3.61 -32.33
CA ILE A 672 8.34 -3.82 -31.11
C ILE A 672 7.53 -5.12 -31.18
N LEU A 673 6.80 -5.34 -32.28
CA LEU A 673 5.96 -6.52 -32.48
C LEU A 673 6.78 -7.83 -32.49
N ASN A 674 8.02 -7.75 -32.99
CA ASN A 674 8.96 -8.87 -33.03
C ASN A 674 9.91 -8.91 -31.82
N ASN A 675 9.63 -8.13 -30.77
CA ASN A 675 10.42 -8.06 -29.54
C ASN A 675 11.93 -7.85 -29.79
N PHE A 676 12.25 -7.07 -30.82
CA PHE A 676 13.60 -6.82 -31.32
C PHE A 676 14.44 -8.08 -31.57
N GLY A 677 13.80 -9.21 -31.90
CA GLY A 677 14.47 -10.49 -32.14
C GLY A 677 14.85 -11.25 -30.86
N TYR A 678 14.31 -10.88 -29.69
CA TYR A 678 14.49 -11.58 -28.42
C TYR A 678 13.28 -12.43 -28.06
N LYS A 679 13.51 -13.46 -27.24
CA LYS A 679 12.42 -14.26 -26.65
C LYS A 679 11.62 -13.44 -25.65
N GLN A 680 10.34 -13.78 -25.48
CA GLN A 680 9.49 -13.12 -24.48
C GLN A 680 9.96 -13.45 -23.06
N ALA A 681 9.76 -12.51 -22.12
CA ALA A 681 10.16 -12.68 -20.71
C ALA A 681 9.63 -13.99 -20.08
N ALA A 682 8.37 -14.34 -20.37
CA ALA A 682 7.74 -15.55 -19.85
C ALA A 682 8.37 -16.85 -20.40
N GLU A 683 8.90 -16.84 -21.63
CA GLU A 683 9.52 -18.03 -22.24
C GLU A 683 10.85 -18.42 -21.55
N ILE A 684 11.57 -17.41 -21.05
CA ILE A 684 12.87 -17.60 -20.38
C ILE A 684 12.78 -17.43 -18.86
N ASN A 685 11.59 -17.12 -18.35
CA ASN A 685 11.30 -16.86 -16.94
C ASN A 685 12.22 -15.78 -16.33
N ASN A 686 12.42 -14.68 -17.05
CA ASN A 686 13.21 -13.53 -16.61
C ASN A 686 12.54 -12.22 -17.02
N TYR A 687 12.20 -11.40 -16.02
CA TYR A 687 11.35 -10.21 -16.19
C TYR A 687 12.13 -8.89 -16.06
N SER A 688 13.45 -8.94 -16.17
CA SER A 688 14.36 -7.77 -16.21
C SER A 688 15.17 -7.78 -17.52
N LEU A 689 15.90 -6.71 -17.85
CA LEU A 689 16.79 -6.72 -19.02
C LEU A 689 18.09 -7.54 -18.84
N ALA A 690 18.33 -8.11 -17.66
CA ALA A 690 19.47 -9.00 -17.44
C ALA A 690 19.26 -10.36 -18.13
N GLU A 691 20.33 -10.97 -18.65
CA GLU A 691 20.34 -12.37 -19.12
C GLU A 691 19.29 -12.71 -20.21
N GLN A 692 18.98 -11.73 -21.07
CA GLN A 692 18.00 -11.88 -22.15
C GLN A 692 18.51 -12.79 -23.29
N VAL A 693 17.60 -13.57 -23.88
CA VAL A 693 17.94 -14.59 -24.88
C VAL A 693 17.45 -14.17 -26.25
N LYS A 694 18.39 -14.04 -27.19
CA LYS A 694 18.09 -13.75 -28.59
C LYS A 694 17.54 -14.97 -29.31
N ILE A 695 16.62 -14.77 -30.25
CA ILE A 695 16.18 -15.80 -31.19
C ILE A 695 17.31 -16.00 -32.21
N ALA A 696 17.84 -17.22 -32.29
CA ALA A 696 18.95 -17.55 -33.18
C ALA A 696 18.65 -17.10 -34.61
N GLU A 697 19.66 -16.56 -35.30
CA GLU A 697 19.61 -16.14 -36.72
C GLU A 697 18.78 -14.88 -37.02
N ASN A 698 18.12 -14.25 -36.04
CA ASN A 698 17.38 -13.00 -36.24
C ASN A 698 18.21 -11.76 -35.83
N ASN A 699 19.07 -11.27 -36.73
CA ASN A 699 19.88 -10.07 -36.52
C ASN A 699 19.27 -8.80 -37.15
N GLN A 700 18.04 -8.88 -37.69
CA GLN A 700 17.38 -7.79 -38.40
C GLN A 700 17.24 -6.53 -37.53
N TYR A 701 16.95 -6.73 -36.24
CA TYR A 701 16.61 -5.65 -35.31
C TYR A 701 17.80 -5.13 -34.48
N ASP A 702 19.01 -5.67 -34.67
CA ASP A 702 20.15 -5.38 -33.79
C ASP A 702 20.50 -3.90 -33.73
N ARG A 703 20.48 -3.23 -34.89
CA ARG A 703 20.83 -1.82 -34.97
C ARG A 703 19.77 -0.94 -34.32
N ILE A 704 18.49 -1.15 -34.66
CA ILE A 704 17.39 -0.36 -34.09
C ILE A 704 17.30 -0.57 -32.57
N TYR A 705 17.48 -1.80 -32.10
CA TYR A 705 17.49 -2.11 -30.67
C TYR A 705 18.67 -1.45 -29.94
N ALA A 706 19.89 -1.53 -30.49
CA ALA A 706 21.05 -0.85 -29.91
C ALA A 706 20.87 0.68 -29.87
N ASP A 707 20.26 1.25 -30.90
CA ASP A 707 19.93 2.68 -30.91
C ASP A 707 18.86 3.02 -29.86
N CYS A 708 17.80 2.22 -29.72
CA CYS A 708 16.80 2.39 -28.67
C CYS A 708 17.44 2.40 -27.28
N LEU A 709 18.37 1.48 -26.99
CA LEU A 709 19.09 1.43 -25.72
C LEU A 709 19.99 2.66 -25.47
N THR A 710 20.56 3.24 -26.53
CA THR A 710 21.54 4.34 -26.43
C THR A 710 20.94 5.75 -26.57
N THR A 711 19.65 5.87 -26.90
CA THR A 711 18.94 7.17 -26.83
C THR A 711 19.03 7.76 -25.42
N PRO A 712 19.03 9.10 -25.28
CA PRO A 712 18.94 9.76 -23.98
C PRO A 712 17.82 9.17 -23.11
N LYS A 713 18.11 8.96 -21.82
CA LYS A 713 17.17 8.42 -20.83
C LYS A 713 16.99 9.38 -19.66
N PHE A 714 15.81 9.34 -19.05
CA PHE A 714 15.49 10.02 -17.80
C PHE A 714 16.51 9.62 -16.71
N GLY A 715 16.73 10.52 -15.75
CA GLY A 715 17.60 10.28 -14.62
C GLY A 715 19.06 10.69 -14.84
N ASN A 716 19.32 11.47 -15.90
CA ASN A 716 20.66 11.88 -16.31
C ASN A 716 20.83 13.41 -16.41
N ASN A 717 19.90 14.20 -15.85
CA ASN A 717 19.82 15.64 -16.02
C ASN A 717 19.93 16.05 -17.50
N ASN A 718 19.10 15.41 -18.32
CA ASN A 718 19.09 15.60 -19.76
C ASN A 718 17.81 16.33 -20.15
N ALA A 719 17.95 17.62 -20.46
CA ALA A 719 16.83 18.50 -20.78
C ALA A 719 15.93 17.95 -21.91
N TYR A 720 16.45 17.16 -22.84
CA TYR A 720 15.65 16.56 -23.91
C TYR A 720 14.60 15.58 -23.37
N VAL A 721 14.97 14.73 -22.42
CA VAL A 721 14.06 13.72 -21.82
C VAL A 721 13.27 14.33 -20.68
N ASP A 722 13.92 15.16 -19.87
CA ASP A 722 13.30 15.76 -18.68
C ASP A 722 12.19 16.76 -19.07
N THR A 723 12.29 17.41 -20.24
CA THR A 723 11.19 18.24 -20.77
C THR A 723 9.96 17.39 -21.13
N ILE A 724 10.15 16.17 -21.65
CA ILE A 724 9.02 15.27 -21.95
C ILE A 724 8.31 14.86 -20.67
N LEU A 725 9.06 14.54 -19.61
CA LEU A 725 8.46 14.28 -18.29
C LEU A 725 7.69 15.51 -17.81
N LYS A 726 8.30 16.69 -17.83
CA LYS A 726 7.64 17.92 -17.38
C LYS A 726 6.32 18.18 -18.11
N GLU A 727 6.33 18.08 -19.44
CA GLU A 727 5.12 18.29 -20.25
C GLU A 727 4.05 17.23 -19.97
N TYR A 728 4.44 15.98 -19.75
CA TYR A 728 3.53 14.92 -19.32
C TYR A 728 2.90 15.22 -17.96
N GLU A 729 3.69 15.63 -16.96
CA GLU A 729 3.19 15.93 -15.61
C GLU A 729 2.23 17.12 -15.60
N GLU A 730 2.58 18.20 -16.32
CA GLU A 730 1.71 19.38 -16.46
C GLU A 730 0.38 19.04 -17.16
N TRP A 731 0.41 18.17 -18.17
CA TRP A 731 -0.81 17.71 -18.85
C TRP A 731 -1.62 16.74 -17.99
N LEU A 732 -0.98 15.79 -17.30
CA LEU A 732 -1.64 14.76 -16.51
C LEU A 732 -2.53 15.37 -15.43
N VAL A 733 -2.03 16.38 -14.71
CA VAL A 733 -2.79 17.11 -13.69
C VAL A 733 -4.09 17.68 -14.29
N ILE A 734 -4.01 18.28 -15.48
CA ILE A 734 -5.17 18.83 -16.17
C ILE A 734 -6.12 17.69 -16.59
N ALA A 735 -5.60 16.61 -17.18
CA ALA A 735 -6.39 15.46 -17.63
C ALA A 735 -7.17 14.81 -16.49
N CYS A 736 -6.52 14.53 -15.35
CA CYS A 736 -7.17 13.99 -14.16
C CYS A 736 -8.26 14.94 -13.63
N SER A 737 -8.00 16.25 -13.61
CA SER A 737 -8.96 17.25 -13.08
C SER A 737 -10.25 17.41 -13.91
N ARG A 738 -10.28 16.87 -15.14
CA ARG A 738 -11.49 16.82 -15.98
C ARG A 738 -12.44 15.70 -15.55
N ALA A 739 -11.93 14.68 -14.86
CA ALA A 739 -12.75 13.63 -14.27
C ALA A 739 -13.32 14.10 -12.92
N GLU A 740 -14.55 13.69 -12.65
CA GLU A 740 -15.26 14.00 -11.41
C GLU A 740 -15.64 12.70 -10.70
N SER A 741 -15.44 12.67 -9.39
CA SER A 741 -15.83 11.55 -8.54
C SER A 741 -17.33 11.56 -8.23
N LEU A 742 -17.83 10.46 -7.67
CA LEU A 742 -19.22 10.34 -7.21
C LEU A 742 -19.66 11.39 -6.16
N TYR A 743 -18.71 12.14 -5.59
CA TYR A 743 -18.94 13.22 -4.64
C TYR A 743 -18.95 14.61 -5.29
N GLY A 744 -18.88 14.69 -6.63
CA GLY A 744 -18.84 15.97 -7.35
C GLY A 744 -17.51 16.70 -7.16
N LYS A 745 -16.41 15.96 -7.00
CA LYS A 745 -15.07 16.51 -6.75
C LYS A 745 -14.12 16.12 -7.87
N LYS A 746 -13.25 17.04 -8.26
CA LYS A 746 -12.23 16.80 -9.29
C LYS A 746 -11.24 15.75 -8.80
N MET A 747 -10.87 14.84 -9.70
CA MET A 747 -9.81 13.87 -9.43
C MET A 747 -8.42 14.49 -9.64
N TYR A 748 -7.40 13.86 -9.06
CA TYR A 748 -5.99 14.27 -9.16
C TYR A 748 -5.08 13.05 -9.42
N PRO A 749 -3.81 13.25 -9.81
CA PRO A 749 -2.89 12.14 -10.05
C PRO A 749 -2.38 11.48 -8.76
N CYS A 750 -2.28 10.15 -8.76
CA CYS A 750 -1.51 9.34 -7.81
C CYS A 750 -0.47 8.53 -8.58
N GLN A 751 0.80 8.64 -8.20
CA GLN A 751 1.91 8.19 -9.06
C GLN A 751 2.86 7.28 -8.27
N ILE A 752 2.50 6.01 -8.23
CA ILE A 752 3.20 4.92 -7.56
C ILE A 752 3.15 3.67 -8.43
N SER A 753 4.06 2.71 -8.21
CA SER A 753 3.98 1.42 -8.92
C SER A 753 3.46 0.29 -8.05
N VAL A 754 3.72 0.32 -6.74
CA VAL A 754 3.58 -0.85 -5.85
C VAL A 754 4.28 -2.07 -6.50
N SER A 755 3.59 -3.18 -6.73
CA SER A 755 4.09 -4.27 -7.58
C SER A 755 3.46 -4.31 -8.98
N THR A 756 2.61 -3.32 -9.31
CA THR A 756 1.79 -3.27 -10.53
C THR A 756 2.61 -3.12 -11.82
N HIS A 757 3.84 -2.60 -11.71
CA HIS A 757 4.82 -2.58 -12.81
C HIS A 757 5.23 -3.99 -13.28
N GLY A 758 4.99 -5.02 -12.47
CA GLY A 758 5.13 -6.43 -12.84
C GLY A 758 4.08 -6.89 -13.85
N PRO A 759 2.79 -7.05 -13.45
CA PRO A 759 1.73 -7.56 -14.32
C PRO A 759 1.43 -6.66 -15.52
N GLN A 760 1.46 -5.33 -15.38
CA GLN A 760 1.26 -4.44 -16.53
C GLN A 760 2.44 -4.48 -17.50
N GLY A 761 3.67 -4.66 -16.99
CA GLY A 761 4.83 -5.00 -17.80
C GLY A 761 4.63 -6.32 -18.56
N ALA A 762 4.15 -7.36 -17.88
CA ALA A 762 3.85 -8.65 -18.49
C ALA A 762 2.80 -8.55 -19.63
N ALA A 763 1.85 -7.63 -19.52
CA ALA A 763 0.81 -7.37 -20.52
C ALA A 763 1.25 -6.52 -21.72
N THR A 764 2.46 -5.96 -21.67
CA THR A 764 2.97 -4.99 -22.64
C THR A 764 4.09 -5.59 -23.47
N LEU A 765 4.03 -5.36 -24.78
CA LEU A 765 5.08 -5.74 -25.72
C LEU A 765 6.38 -4.98 -25.44
N ALA A 766 7.39 -5.17 -26.28
CA ALA A 766 8.59 -4.35 -26.21
C ALA A 766 8.24 -2.87 -26.39
N THR A 767 9.04 -1.98 -25.83
CA THR A 767 8.79 -0.53 -25.90
C THR A 767 9.96 0.19 -26.58
N PRO A 768 9.71 1.36 -27.20
CA PRO A 768 10.75 2.10 -27.93
C PRO A 768 12.00 2.48 -27.12
N ASP A 769 11.94 2.46 -25.80
CA ASP A 769 13.09 2.68 -24.92
C ASP A 769 14.09 1.51 -24.88
N GLY A 770 13.77 0.38 -25.51
CA GLY A 770 14.58 -0.83 -25.51
C GLY A 770 14.21 -1.82 -24.41
N ARG A 771 13.17 -1.56 -23.61
CA ARG A 771 12.59 -2.59 -22.73
C ARG A 771 11.94 -3.68 -23.59
N LEU A 772 12.18 -4.94 -23.25
CA LEU A 772 11.66 -6.11 -23.98
C LEU A 772 10.26 -6.54 -23.48
N GLY A 773 9.53 -7.23 -24.35
CA GLY A 773 8.18 -7.71 -24.13
C GLY A 773 8.05 -8.61 -22.90
N GLY A 774 7.03 -8.30 -22.10
CA GLY A 774 6.71 -9.01 -20.87
C GLY A 774 7.62 -8.72 -19.66
N THR A 775 8.68 -7.91 -19.81
CA THR A 775 9.52 -7.48 -18.67
C THR A 775 8.82 -6.40 -17.84
N THR A 776 9.27 -6.15 -16.62
CA THR A 776 8.68 -5.12 -15.75
C THR A 776 8.80 -3.71 -16.35
N TYR A 777 7.88 -2.82 -16.01
CA TYR A 777 8.08 -1.38 -16.20
C TYR A 777 9.11 -0.83 -15.19
N SER A 778 9.50 0.44 -15.37
CA SER A 778 10.17 1.20 -14.30
C SER A 778 9.35 1.15 -13.01
N ASP A 779 10.02 0.94 -11.87
CA ASP A 779 9.39 1.05 -10.56
C ASP A 779 9.10 2.52 -10.21
N GLY A 780 8.18 2.73 -9.27
CA GLY A 780 7.76 4.07 -8.87
C GLY A 780 7.22 4.91 -10.03
N SER A 781 7.48 6.21 -9.96
CA SER A 781 7.09 7.18 -11.00
C SER A 781 8.24 8.11 -11.41
N VAL A 782 9.25 8.26 -10.56
CA VAL A 782 10.45 9.06 -10.82
C VAL A 782 11.74 8.30 -10.47
N SER A 783 11.69 6.97 -10.38
CA SER A 783 12.89 6.11 -10.40
C SER A 783 13.38 5.96 -11.84
N ALA A 784 14.71 5.95 -12.05
CA ALA A 784 15.24 5.59 -13.36
C ALA A 784 14.91 4.13 -13.69
N TYR A 785 14.67 3.84 -14.99
CA TYR A 785 14.60 2.45 -15.42
C TYR A 785 15.95 1.77 -15.14
N PRO A 786 15.98 0.53 -14.63
CA PRO A 786 17.23 -0.13 -14.25
C PRO A 786 18.37 -0.02 -15.27
N GLY A 787 19.51 0.52 -14.85
CA GLY A 787 20.71 0.69 -15.67
C GLY A 787 20.73 1.93 -16.58
N THR A 788 19.71 2.78 -16.54
CA THR A 788 19.64 3.98 -17.41
C THR A 788 20.18 5.26 -16.77
N ASP A 789 20.24 5.33 -15.44
CA ASP A 789 20.84 6.39 -14.63
C ASP A 789 22.37 6.26 -14.56
N THR A 790 23.03 6.78 -15.58
CA THR A 790 24.50 6.65 -15.75
C THR A 790 25.27 7.90 -15.32
N SER A 791 24.56 8.97 -14.95
CA SER A 791 25.14 10.26 -14.55
C SER A 791 25.15 10.51 -13.03
N GLY A 792 24.79 9.49 -12.24
CA GLY A 792 24.81 9.52 -10.77
C GLY A 792 23.53 10.08 -10.12
N LEU A 793 23.44 9.90 -8.79
CA LEU A 793 22.24 10.17 -7.99
C LEU A 793 21.72 11.62 -8.09
N TYR A 794 22.62 12.61 -8.07
CA TYR A 794 22.21 14.01 -8.15
C TYR A 794 21.64 14.37 -9.53
N ALA A 795 22.12 13.75 -10.61
CA ALA A 795 21.55 13.95 -11.94
C ALA A 795 20.13 13.36 -12.01
N LEU A 796 19.92 12.21 -11.37
CA LEU A 796 18.59 11.62 -11.19
C LEU A 796 17.66 12.55 -10.40
N PHE A 797 18.16 13.17 -9.32
CA PHE A 797 17.37 14.14 -8.54
C PHE A 797 16.98 15.39 -9.33
N GLU A 798 17.88 15.93 -10.15
CA GLU A 798 17.55 17.09 -11.01
C GLU A 798 16.51 16.70 -12.08
N SER A 799 16.64 15.53 -12.71
CA SER A 799 15.64 15.01 -13.65
C SER A 799 14.27 14.82 -12.99
N ALA A 800 14.24 14.22 -11.80
CA ALA A 800 13.00 13.99 -11.07
C ALA A 800 12.29 15.30 -10.70
N ASN A 801 13.04 16.31 -10.24
CA ASN A 801 12.51 17.58 -9.73
C ASN A 801 12.34 18.66 -10.83
N ILE A 802 12.19 18.26 -12.10
CA ILE A 802 11.99 19.19 -13.22
C ILE A 802 10.59 19.86 -13.22
N TRP A 803 9.68 19.36 -12.38
CA TRP A 803 8.28 19.79 -12.24
C TRP A 803 7.92 20.00 -10.76
N ASP A 804 6.79 20.67 -10.50
CA ASP A 804 6.30 20.90 -9.15
C ASP A 804 5.52 19.68 -8.64
N HIS A 805 6.15 18.88 -7.77
CA HIS A 805 5.53 17.67 -7.26
C HIS A 805 4.27 17.91 -6.41
N THR A 806 3.98 19.14 -5.98
CA THR A 806 2.80 19.45 -5.15
C THR A 806 1.48 19.48 -5.94
N THR A 807 1.56 19.40 -7.28
CA THR A 807 0.38 19.29 -8.16
C THR A 807 -0.14 17.86 -8.29
N SER A 808 0.63 16.88 -7.82
CA SER A 808 0.26 15.47 -7.72
C SER A 808 0.16 15.08 -6.26
N GLN A 809 -0.62 14.04 -5.94
CA GLN A 809 -0.66 13.53 -4.57
C GLN A 809 0.71 13.05 -4.11
N ASN A 810 1.49 12.46 -5.01
CA ASN A 810 2.81 11.95 -4.73
C ASN A 810 3.62 11.75 -6.02
N SER A 811 4.91 11.46 -5.82
CA SER A 811 5.82 10.90 -6.81
C SER A 811 6.82 10.01 -6.07
N GLN A 812 7.14 8.83 -6.62
CA GLN A 812 7.84 7.76 -5.92
C GLN A 812 9.21 7.48 -6.53
N MET A 813 10.27 7.62 -5.73
CA MET A 813 11.64 7.23 -6.05
C MET A 813 12.11 6.06 -5.17
N ASN A 814 12.70 5.05 -5.80
CA ASN A 814 13.49 4.00 -5.16
C ASN A 814 14.96 4.15 -5.52
N LEU A 815 15.83 3.93 -4.53
CA LEU A 815 17.28 3.85 -4.74
C LEU A 815 17.83 2.56 -4.14
N LYS A 816 18.83 1.96 -4.78
CA LYS A 816 19.57 0.83 -4.21
C LYS A 816 21.04 1.22 -4.01
N ILE A 817 21.52 1.09 -2.78
CA ILE A 817 22.85 1.51 -2.37
C ILE A 817 23.58 0.29 -1.81
N HIS A 818 24.81 0.06 -2.28
CA HIS A 818 25.62 -1.03 -1.76
C HIS A 818 25.99 -0.73 -0.28
N PRO A 819 25.89 -1.71 0.65
CA PRO A 819 26.18 -1.48 2.08
C PRO A 819 27.58 -0.90 2.35
N GLY A 820 28.56 -1.23 1.50
CA GLY A 820 29.92 -0.69 1.57
C GLY A 820 30.00 0.84 1.42
N ALA A 821 29.04 1.47 0.74
CA ALA A 821 29.00 2.93 0.59
C ALA A 821 28.62 3.66 1.90
N LEU A 822 28.01 2.95 2.85
CA LEU A 822 27.35 3.53 4.02
C LEU A 822 27.96 3.10 5.36
N GLN A 823 29.23 2.68 5.38
CA GLN A 823 29.88 2.21 6.61
C GLN A 823 30.00 3.29 7.69
N GLY A 824 29.73 2.89 8.94
CA GLY A 824 29.86 3.73 10.13
C GLY A 824 28.94 4.96 10.15
N ILE A 825 29.12 5.82 11.16
CA ILE A 825 28.31 7.04 11.33
C ILE A 825 28.47 8.04 10.17
N GLN A 826 29.63 8.05 9.52
CA GLN A 826 29.85 8.91 8.34
C GLN A 826 28.98 8.47 7.16
N GLY A 827 28.84 7.16 6.94
CA GLY A 827 27.88 6.64 5.96
C GLY A 827 26.42 6.98 6.31
N THR A 828 26.07 6.96 7.60
CA THR A 828 24.74 7.44 8.05
C THR A 828 24.52 8.91 7.68
N ARG A 829 25.50 9.78 7.98
CA ARG A 829 25.41 11.21 7.64
C ARG A 829 25.30 11.45 6.14
N LYS A 830 26.11 10.75 5.33
CA LYS A 830 26.05 10.85 3.86
C LYS A 830 24.69 10.47 3.30
N LEU A 831 24.10 9.38 3.77
CA LEU A 831 22.75 8.99 3.35
C LEU A 831 21.73 10.05 3.75
N LEU A 832 21.83 10.60 4.97
CA LEU A 832 20.95 11.67 5.41
C LEU A 832 21.12 12.94 4.56
N ASP A 833 22.36 13.34 4.23
CA ASP A 833 22.64 14.50 3.41
C ASP A 833 22.12 14.33 1.97
N LEU A 834 22.23 13.11 1.42
CA LEU A 834 21.61 12.75 0.14
C LEU A 834 20.08 12.91 0.21
N THR A 835 19.43 12.37 1.25
CA THR A 835 17.99 12.53 1.47
C THR A 835 17.62 14.01 1.54
N LYS A 836 18.33 14.80 2.35
CA LYS A 836 18.11 16.24 2.51
C LYS A 836 18.27 16.99 1.18
N ALA A 837 19.27 16.63 0.38
CA ALA A 837 19.49 17.25 -0.92
C ALA A 837 18.29 17.06 -1.85
N TYR A 838 17.73 15.84 -1.91
CA TYR A 838 16.53 15.57 -2.69
C TYR A 838 15.30 16.30 -2.16
N MET A 839 15.05 16.26 -0.84
CA MET A 839 13.90 16.92 -0.22
C MET A 839 13.94 18.44 -0.41
N ARG A 840 15.10 19.08 -0.22
CA ARG A 840 15.27 20.53 -0.39
C ARG A 840 15.08 21.00 -1.83
N ARG A 841 15.19 20.10 -2.80
CA ARG A 841 14.93 20.37 -4.22
C ARG A 841 13.47 20.15 -4.62
N GLY A 842 12.60 19.84 -3.67
CA GLY A 842 11.17 19.64 -3.94
C GLY A 842 10.80 18.20 -4.26
N GLY A 843 11.71 17.23 -4.07
CA GLY A 843 11.37 15.82 -4.17
C GLY A 843 10.34 15.42 -3.11
N THR A 844 9.32 14.65 -3.49
CA THR A 844 8.23 14.28 -2.57
C THR A 844 8.58 13.07 -1.72
N HIS A 845 9.25 12.07 -2.30
CA HIS A 845 9.55 10.82 -1.61
C HIS A 845 10.83 10.14 -2.10
N VAL A 846 11.59 9.57 -1.17
CA VAL A 846 12.66 8.61 -1.46
C VAL A 846 12.70 7.47 -0.43
N GLN A 847 13.00 6.26 -0.89
CA GLN A 847 13.25 5.09 -0.05
C GLN A 847 14.42 4.26 -0.59
N TYR A 848 15.03 3.47 0.28
CA TYR A 848 16.34 2.84 0.01
C TYR A 848 16.29 1.33 0.19
N ASN A 849 16.84 0.60 -0.77
CA ASN A 849 17.41 -0.73 -0.52
C ASN A 849 18.89 -0.56 -0.16
N ILE A 850 19.30 -1.07 1.00
CA ILE A 850 20.71 -1.08 1.42
C ILE A 850 21.15 -2.53 1.50
N ILE A 851 21.50 -3.08 0.34
CA ILE A 851 21.73 -4.51 0.15
C ILE A 851 22.65 -4.73 -1.05
N ASP A 852 23.45 -5.79 -0.97
CA ASP A 852 24.25 -6.30 -2.09
C ASP A 852 23.38 -7.19 -2.98
N SER A 853 23.30 -6.87 -4.27
CA SER A 853 22.52 -7.65 -5.25
C SER A 853 22.97 -9.11 -5.37
N THR A 854 24.19 -9.47 -4.96
CA THR A 854 24.65 -10.86 -4.91
C THR A 854 23.87 -11.69 -3.89
N ILE A 855 23.50 -11.10 -2.75
CA ILE A 855 22.67 -11.74 -1.72
C ILE A 855 21.29 -12.03 -2.28
N LEU A 856 20.71 -11.09 -3.03
CA LEU A 856 19.40 -11.28 -3.67
C LEU A 856 19.40 -12.43 -4.68
N LYS A 857 20.46 -12.52 -5.51
CA LYS A 857 20.63 -13.62 -6.46
C LYS A 857 20.82 -14.98 -5.76
N GLN A 858 21.50 -15.01 -4.62
CA GLN A 858 21.63 -16.22 -3.80
C GLN A 858 20.28 -16.61 -3.19
N ALA A 859 19.58 -15.66 -2.59
CA ALA A 859 18.27 -15.87 -1.98
C ALA A 859 17.19 -16.26 -2.99
N GLN A 860 17.29 -15.82 -4.25
CA GLN A 860 16.42 -16.29 -5.32
C GLN A 860 16.63 -17.78 -5.65
N LYS A 861 17.87 -18.27 -5.56
CA LYS A 861 18.21 -19.68 -5.81
C LYS A 861 17.88 -20.59 -4.62
N ALA A 862 18.03 -20.08 -3.40
CA ALA A 862 17.82 -20.83 -2.16
C ALA A 862 16.95 -20.04 -1.15
N PRO A 863 15.66 -19.77 -1.44
CA PRO A 863 14.83 -18.90 -0.61
C PRO A 863 14.61 -19.42 0.82
N GLY A 864 14.73 -20.74 1.05
CA GLY A 864 14.63 -21.35 2.38
C GLY A 864 15.77 -20.99 3.33
N GLU A 865 16.95 -20.64 2.79
CA GLU A 865 18.12 -20.22 3.58
C GLU A 865 18.05 -18.73 3.99
N HIS A 866 17.06 -18.00 3.48
CA HIS A 866 16.91 -16.56 3.64
C HIS A 866 15.48 -16.18 4.07
N ARG A 867 14.90 -16.92 5.03
CA ARG A 867 13.50 -16.76 5.48
C ARG A 867 13.18 -15.36 5.99
N ASP A 868 14.14 -14.71 6.63
CA ASP A 868 14.03 -13.39 7.28
C ASP A 868 14.54 -12.24 6.40
N LEU A 869 15.02 -12.52 5.18
CA LEU A 869 15.54 -11.49 4.29
C LEU A 869 14.42 -10.53 3.86
N LEU A 870 14.56 -9.27 4.24
CA LEU A 870 13.66 -8.19 3.88
C LEU A 870 14.23 -7.38 2.72
N VAL A 871 13.35 -6.95 1.82
CA VAL A 871 13.71 -6.00 0.75
C VAL A 871 12.63 -4.93 0.62
N ARG A 872 13.04 -3.75 0.15
CA ARG A 872 12.12 -2.69 -0.25
C ARG A 872 11.69 -2.91 -1.70
N VAL A 873 10.39 -2.87 -1.99
CA VAL A 873 9.87 -2.96 -3.36
C VAL A 873 9.49 -1.56 -3.84
N ALA A 874 8.27 -1.12 -3.58
CA ALA A 874 7.83 0.23 -3.89
C ALA A 874 6.76 0.65 -2.88
N GLY A 875 7.19 1.31 -1.80
CA GLY A 875 6.29 1.82 -0.75
C GLY A 875 5.99 0.79 0.35
N PHE A 876 6.55 -0.41 0.23
CA PHE A 876 6.49 -1.45 1.26
C PHE A 876 7.78 -2.27 1.31
N THR A 877 7.97 -2.88 2.47
CA THR A 877 8.98 -3.92 2.72
C THR A 877 8.29 -5.27 2.72
N GLN A 878 8.94 -6.32 2.20
CA GLN A 878 8.41 -7.69 2.24
C GLN A 878 9.54 -8.71 2.41
N TYR A 879 9.21 -9.88 2.93
CA TYR A 879 10.11 -11.03 2.91
C TYR A 879 10.39 -11.47 1.48
N TRP A 880 11.67 -11.61 1.13
CA TRP A 880 12.11 -11.99 -0.21
C TRP A 880 11.44 -13.26 -0.72
N CYS A 881 11.29 -14.27 0.15
CA CYS A 881 10.68 -15.54 -0.19
C CYS A 881 9.16 -15.47 -0.45
N GLU A 882 8.48 -14.40 -0.02
CA GLU A 882 7.05 -14.15 -0.28
C GLU A 882 6.81 -13.30 -1.54
N LEU A 883 7.86 -12.83 -2.22
CA LEU A 883 7.78 -12.07 -3.47
C LEU A 883 7.71 -12.97 -4.72
N GLY A 884 6.91 -12.57 -5.69
CA GLY A 884 6.87 -13.20 -7.02
C GLY A 884 8.15 -12.92 -7.81
N LYS A 885 8.56 -13.87 -8.67
CA LYS A 885 9.79 -13.77 -9.47
C LYS A 885 9.91 -12.47 -10.29
N PRO A 886 8.86 -11.94 -10.94
CA PRO A 886 8.98 -10.69 -11.71
C PRO A 886 9.50 -9.52 -10.87
N ILE A 887 8.99 -9.38 -9.65
CA ILE A 887 9.42 -8.32 -8.72
C ILE A 887 10.83 -8.60 -8.17
N GLN A 888 11.17 -9.87 -7.93
CA GLN A 888 12.53 -10.24 -7.54
C GLN A 888 13.56 -9.86 -8.62
N ASP A 889 13.30 -10.20 -9.88
CA ASP A 889 14.18 -9.88 -11.01
C ASP A 889 14.34 -8.35 -11.17
N GLU A 890 13.23 -7.61 -11.03
CA GLU A 890 13.22 -6.15 -11.07
C GLU A 890 14.11 -5.55 -9.97
N VAL A 891 13.89 -5.91 -8.70
CA VAL A 891 14.70 -5.41 -7.56
C VAL A 891 16.18 -5.77 -7.69
N ILE A 892 16.50 -6.97 -8.20
CA ILE A 892 17.89 -7.37 -8.51
C ILE A 892 18.49 -6.45 -9.57
N SER A 893 17.71 -6.07 -10.60
CA SER A 893 18.19 -5.30 -11.73
C SER A 893 18.40 -3.82 -11.46
N ARG A 894 17.72 -3.23 -10.46
CA ARG A 894 17.88 -1.81 -10.08
C ARG A 894 19.34 -1.40 -10.00
N THR A 895 19.66 -0.19 -10.44
CA THR A 895 21.03 0.33 -10.38
C THR A 895 21.54 0.32 -8.95
N GLU A 896 22.72 -0.27 -8.74
CA GLU A 896 23.36 -0.35 -7.42
C GLU A 896 24.43 0.73 -7.32
N HIS A 897 24.24 1.69 -6.42
CA HIS A 897 25.21 2.77 -6.20
C HIS A 897 26.27 2.35 -5.17
N GLU A 898 27.52 2.27 -5.62
CA GLU A 898 28.69 1.98 -4.77
C GLU A 898 29.26 3.22 -4.06
N GLY A 899 28.76 4.41 -4.37
CA GLY A 899 29.15 5.69 -3.77
C GLY A 899 27.96 6.61 -3.54
N VAL A 900 27.99 7.34 -2.41
CA VAL A 900 27.02 8.36 -1.99
C VAL A 900 27.74 9.63 -1.61
#